data_AF-A0A2P4ZXI2-F1
#
_entry.id   AF-A0A2P4ZXI2-F1
#
_cell.length_a   1.000
_cell.length_b   1.000
_cell.length_c   1.000
_cell.angle_alpha   90.00
_cell.angle_beta   90.00
_cell.angle_gamma   90.00
#
_symmetry.space_group_name_H-M   'P 1'
#
loop_
_entity.id
_entity.type
_entity.pdbx_description
1 polymer ?
#
loop_
_entity_poly.entity_id
_entity_poly.type
_entity_poly.pdbx_seq_one_letter_code
_entity_poly.pdbx_strand_id
1 'polypeptide(L)'
;MAPSSESESNHTLDLFFTSLSTLKEVTDFLGTNEIEAGSRIFLLTLNARCTIICSQADPMTIVLNVERVNIAQKILCRLDSVFDLRLFPAIELARFSSFRSLRAFNELWASYGQDERSCELQRIQNYLHFGSPKEQLELLADLRRCEDIFMSESSEYHMSSLDIPVRKRRSEPSGASLFAARSLFNVLEASGRCSCHTYGARLCIETHRDSDLNEEYDFNLFLEIDERWQEAHFLAVGKSQSSTEFVAEDGLTSDKKEILAMGRKKVEFLCEPIKKIWKNFPTYRLKFLVENDMLWKLQSEPSNVAAHTATQAITFQRFMAEESFNLTDKSKRILAVFLGYAVLHLLETPWLHSSWGPASILFLRTPSGTPLKPYIELHFGKDIEFSAANTTSCNDDDDEDFDPDDLISHPYPSLVSLAAMLIELHLARRLQAIAQVYDLKFDDDMNECAKYTATTQIFKRCKNDISEATREAIEQCLDRTIVVDEARKSLDAHTVRSIFYTKVVSRLEYDLEQTFKHISIETLDAEAQKLDLTGWSQPTVLNKVIPDPRKDDRLLGSRVQRPLRGQKRGRQDSEISAWMTLDWVGDAQFFDDETAPSDISFVARDAYISWKAKYCSVYKQMIGNNLSTTPVKIAVLDTGLDRSHPDFEAREGNVQGIKSFTYDCRQKDDVFDCSGHGTHVAGLLLDFAPDAEIYIAKISDLEPAKPAIIAEAIDHAVHVWNVDVISMSFGFPSREVDGYELLERSIRRAVNEDVLLFAAASNNGANTKRAYPARYPDVICIHSTNDKGAPSDFNPGPVPGDNLATIGEAIESAWPVHLCDQKVNELCVARKSGTSFATPIASGIAAFLLQYARLNLLPREAEQLKRCHYMKAVLKAVSVKSQGYDYIAPSLHPDNVFYDAEALNARIRDAMKEV
;
A
#
# COMPACT_ATOMS: atom_id res chain seq x y z
N MET A 1 -63.88 -1.12 20.30
CA MET A 1 -63.00 -0.46 19.31
C MET A 1 -62.01 -1.52 18.86
N ALA A 2 -62.09 -1.98 17.62
CA ALA A 2 -61.09 -2.90 17.08
C ALA A 2 -59.76 -2.14 16.93
N PRO A 3 -58.62 -2.74 17.32
CA PRO A 3 -57.33 -2.09 17.13
C PRO A 3 -57.09 -1.84 15.63
N SER A 4 -56.49 -0.71 15.28
CA SER A 4 -56.13 -0.39 13.90
C SER A 4 -55.10 -1.41 13.38
N SER A 5 -55.19 -1.81 12.10
CA SER A 5 -54.34 -2.84 11.47
C SER A 5 -52.83 -2.55 11.55
N GLU A 6 -52.43 -1.29 11.72
CA GLU A 6 -51.05 -0.88 11.94
C GLU A 6 -50.51 -1.26 13.33
N SER A 7 -51.37 -1.27 14.36
CA SER A 7 -50.96 -1.62 15.73
C SER A 7 -50.64 -3.11 15.88
N GLU A 8 -51.41 -4.00 15.24
CA GLU A 8 -51.14 -5.45 15.24
C GLU A 8 -49.88 -5.81 14.43
N SER A 9 -49.58 -5.03 13.38
CA SER A 9 -48.40 -5.22 12.53
C SER A 9 -47.10 -4.85 13.26
N ASN A 10 -47.09 -3.74 14.00
CA ASN A 10 -45.96 -3.35 14.85
C ASN A 10 -45.72 -4.37 15.97
N HIS A 11 -46.77 -4.82 16.66
CA HIS A 11 -46.65 -5.84 17.70
C HIS A 11 -46.12 -7.20 17.19
N THR A 12 -46.28 -7.49 15.90
CA THR A 12 -45.75 -8.71 15.28
C THR A 12 -44.25 -8.57 15.01
N LEU A 13 -43.80 -7.41 14.52
CA LEU A 13 -42.36 -7.14 14.30
C LEU A 13 -41.58 -7.02 15.62
N ASP A 14 -42.16 -6.38 16.63
CA ASP A 14 -41.54 -6.31 17.97
C ASP A 14 -41.32 -7.71 18.56
N LEU A 15 -42.34 -8.57 18.45
CA LEU A 15 -42.21 -9.96 18.89
C LEU A 15 -41.16 -10.72 18.08
N PHE A 16 -41.09 -10.48 16.77
CA PHE A 16 -40.12 -11.09 15.87
C PHE A 16 -38.68 -10.76 16.29
N PHE A 17 -38.33 -9.48 16.45
CA PHE A 17 -36.98 -9.08 16.84
C PHE A 17 -36.62 -9.51 18.26
N THR A 18 -37.58 -9.44 19.19
CA THR A 18 -37.38 -9.96 20.55
C THR A 18 -37.05 -11.44 20.53
N SER A 19 -37.79 -12.22 19.74
CA SER A 19 -37.60 -13.68 19.63
C SER A 19 -36.27 -14.05 18.96
N LEU A 20 -35.82 -13.30 17.95
CA LEU A 20 -34.51 -13.51 17.31
C LEU A 20 -33.35 -13.17 18.26
N SER A 21 -33.50 -12.11 19.07
CA SER A 21 -32.50 -11.76 20.08
C SER A 21 -32.37 -12.85 21.15
N THR A 22 -33.50 -13.37 21.65
CA THR A 22 -33.52 -14.51 22.58
C THR A 22 -32.86 -15.74 21.97
N LEU A 23 -33.20 -16.08 20.71
CA LEU A 23 -32.62 -17.23 20.02
C LEU A 23 -31.12 -17.07 19.76
N LYS A 24 -30.64 -15.86 19.47
CA LYS A 24 -29.21 -15.57 19.33
C LYS A 24 -28.47 -15.94 20.62
N GLU A 25 -28.93 -15.47 21.78
CA GLU A 25 -28.31 -15.80 23.05
C GLU A 25 -28.32 -17.32 23.28
N VAL A 26 -29.47 -17.97 23.15
CA VAL A 26 -29.62 -19.41 23.40
C VAL A 26 -28.76 -20.26 22.48
N THR A 27 -28.67 -19.92 21.19
CA THR A 27 -27.87 -20.68 20.20
C THR A 27 -26.37 -20.49 20.36
N ASP A 28 -25.92 -19.35 20.88
CA ASP A 28 -24.50 -19.11 21.20
C ASP A 28 -24.03 -20.03 22.34
N PHE A 29 -24.85 -20.12 23.39
CA PHE A 29 -24.59 -21.01 24.53
C PHE A 29 -24.69 -22.51 24.18
N LEU A 30 -25.64 -22.89 23.32
CA LEU A 30 -25.76 -24.30 22.88
C LEU A 30 -24.66 -24.67 21.89
N GLY A 31 -24.34 -23.80 20.91
CA GLY A 31 -23.33 -24.07 19.87
C GLY A 31 -21.89 -24.20 20.39
N THR A 32 -21.60 -23.61 21.56
CA THR A 32 -20.30 -23.74 22.24
C THR A 32 -20.16 -25.06 23.01
N ASN A 33 -21.28 -25.69 23.42
CA ASN A 33 -21.30 -26.89 24.24
C ASN A 33 -21.80 -28.16 23.49
N GLU A 34 -22.22 -28.04 22.24
CA GLU A 34 -22.73 -29.14 21.41
C GLU A 34 -21.60 -30.04 20.86
N ILE A 35 -21.74 -31.36 21.04
CA ILE A 35 -20.70 -32.34 20.70
C ILE A 35 -20.88 -32.87 19.26
N GLU A 36 -22.12 -32.89 18.75
CA GLU A 36 -22.43 -33.41 17.41
C GLU A 36 -22.23 -32.34 16.33
N ALA A 37 -21.31 -32.60 15.40
CA ALA A 37 -20.84 -31.61 14.42
C ALA A 37 -21.96 -31.04 13.52
N GLY A 38 -22.94 -31.86 13.13
CA GLY A 38 -24.07 -31.41 12.31
C GLY A 38 -24.97 -30.41 13.03
N SER A 39 -25.36 -30.73 14.28
CA SER A 39 -26.17 -29.88 15.14
C SER A 39 -25.44 -28.59 15.51
N ARG A 40 -24.12 -28.67 15.75
CA ARG A 40 -23.27 -27.50 16.01
C ARG A 40 -23.21 -26.53 14.83
N ILE A 41 -23.01 -27.03 13.61
CA ILE A 41 -22.99 -26.20 12.40
C ILE A 41 -24.35 -25.52 12.19
N PHE A 42 -25.44 -26.24 12.40
CA PHE A 42 -26.79 -25.67 12.30
C PHE A 42 -27.00 -24.53 13.32
N LEU A 43 -26.66 -24.74 14.60
CA LEU A 43 -26.83 -23.74 15.67
C LEU A 43 -25.97 -22.49 15.44
N LEU A 44 -24.72 -22.66 15.01
CA LEU A 44 -23.84 -21.53 14.65
C LEU A 44 -24.37 -20.77 13.44
N THR A 45 -24.90 -21.47 12.44
CA THR A 45 -25.50 -20.84 11.25
C THR A 45 -26.77 -20.08 11.60
N LEU A 46 -27.62 -20.65 12.46
CA LEU A 46 -28.82 -20.00 12.98
C LEU A 46 -28.48 -18.73 13.77
N ASN A 47 -27.47 -18.82 14.65
CA ASN A 47 -26.97 -17.67 15.41
C ASN A 47 -26.49 -16.53 14.50
N ALA A 48 -25.68 -16.85 13.48
CA ALA A 48 -25.15 -15.88 12.54
C ALA A 48 -26.28 -15.13 11.81
N ARG A 49 -27.31 -15.86 11.35
CA ARG A 49 -28.47 -15.26 10.64
C ARG A 49 -29.31 -14.39 11.57
N CYS A 50 -29.61 -14.85 12.79
CA CYS A 50 -30.29 -14.02 13.79
C CYS A 50 -29.50 -12.73 14.10
N THR A 51 -28.17 -12.82 14.19
CA THR A 51 -27.30 -11.67 14.43
C THR A 51 -27.35 -10.67 13.28
N ILE A 52 -27.30 -11.14 12.04
CA ILE A 52 -27.40 -10.28 10.84
C ILE A 52 -28.73 -9.52 10.87
N ILE A 53 -29.85 -10.23 11.02
CA ILE A 53 -31.19 -9.64 11.02
C ILE A 53 -31.36 -8.62 12.17
N CYS A 54 -30.90 -8.95 13.39
CA CYS A 54 -30.99 -8.03 14.54
C CYS A 54 -30.05 -6.82 14.43
N SER A 55 -28.88 -6.95 13.79
CA SER A 55 -27.89 -5.86 13.65
C SER A 55 -28.29 -4.78 12.66
N GLN A 56 -29.17 -5.11 11.70
CA GLN A 56 -29.56 -4.24 10.60
C GLN A 56 -30.94 -3.60 10.79
N ALA A 57 -31.67 -4.01 11.81
CA ALA A 57 -33.03 -3.57 12.07
C ALA A 57 -33.06 -2.71 13.34
N ASP A 58 -32.95 -1.38 13.20
CA ASP A 58 -33.31 -0.47 14.29
C ASP A 58 -34.84 -0.47 14.42
N PRO A 59 -35.44 -1.00 15.51
CA PRO A 59 -36.89 -1.17 15.62
C PRO A 59 -37.66 0.15 15.44
N MET A 60 -37.02 1.30 15.72
CA MET A 60 -37.62 2.63 15.60
C MET A 60 -37.70 3.18 14.18
N THR A 61 -37.04 2.53 13.21
CA THR A 61 -36.82 3.10 11.86
C THR A 61 -37.39 2.24 10.73
N ILE A 62 -38.03 1.10 11.06
CA ILE A 62 -38.54 0.16 10.07
C ILE A 62 -39.88 0.66 9.52
N VAL A 63 -39.91 0.94 8.21
CA VAL A 63 -41.15 1.22 7.49
C VAL A 63 -41.97 -0.07 7.42
N LEU A 64 -43.20 -0.01 7.94
CA LEU A 64 -44.16 -1.11 7.93
C LEU A 64 -44.54 -1.48 6.49
N ASN A 65 -44.09 -2.65 6.03
CA ASN A 65 -44.48 -3.23 4.76
C ASN A 65 -45.15 -4.60 4.99
N VAL A 66 -46.25 -4.85 4.28
CA VAL A 66 -47.04 -6.09 4.35
C VAL A 66 -46.16 -7.33 4.12
N GLU A 67 -45.15 -7.24 3.25
CA GLU A 67 -44.25 -8.36 2.96
C GLU A 67 -43.33 -8.70 4.15
N ARG A 68 -42.82 -7.67 4.85
CA ARG A 68 -42.01 -7.83 6.07
C ARG A 68 -42.79 -8.43 7.22
N VAL A 69 -44.03 -7.96 7.41
CA VAL A 69 -44.93 -8.50 8.43
C VAL A 69 -45.29 -9.95 8.12
N ASN A 70 -45.54 -10.29 6.85
CA ASN A 70 -45.88 -11.65 6.43
C ASN A 70 -44.72 -12.64 6.64
N ILE A 71 -43.48 -12.26 6.29
CA ILE A 71 -42.33 -13.15 6.50
C ILE A 71 -41.97 -13.28 7.98
N ALA A 72 -42.05 -12.19 8.75
CA ALA A 72 -41.88 -12.22 10.19
C ALA A 72 -42.93 -13.13 10.84
N GLN A 73 -44.20 -13.04 10.44
CA GLN A 73 -45.27 -13.88 10.93
C GLN A 73 -45.06 -15.36 10.57
N LYS A 74 -44.58 -15.66 9.35
CA LYS A 74 -44.24 -17.02 8.92
C LYS A 74 -43.13 -17.63 9.78
N ILE A 75 -42.08 -16.87 10.06
CA ILE A 75 -40.96 -17.33 10.90
C ILE A 75 -41.41 -17.48 12.35
N LEU A 76 -42.18 -16.54 12.88
CA LEU A 76 -42.78 -16.64 14.21
C LEU A 76 -43.66 -17.91 14.37
N CYS A 77 -44.47 -18.26 13.36
CA CYS A 77 -45.27 -19.49 13.37
C CYS A 77 -44.39 -20.75 13.45
N ARG A 78 -43.28 -20.76 12.69
CA ARG A 78 -42.33 -21.88 12.69
C ARG A 78 -41.60 -21.97 14.01
N LEU A 79 -41.10 -20.85 14.55
CA LEU A 79 -40.44 -20.79 15.84
C LEU A 79 -41.37 -21.16 17.00
N ASP A 80 -42.64 -20.77 16.97
CA ASP A 80 -43.63 -21.14 18.00
C ASP A 80 -43.89 -22.65 18.05
N SER A 81 -43.68 -23.35 16.93
CA SER A 81 -43.80 -24.82 16.83
C SER A 81 -42.56 -25.59 17.28
N VAL A 82 -41.41 -24.91 17.46
CA VAL A 82 -40.15 -25.51 17.93
C VAL A 82 -40.20 -25.85 19.42
N PHE A 83 -41.10 -25.22 20.18
CA PHE A 83 -41.22 -25.38 21.63
C PHE A 83 -42.29 -26.42 22.02
N ASP A 84 -41.94 -27.43 22.81
CA ASP A 84 -42.93 -28.40 23.31
C ASP A 84 -43.78 -27.82 24.47
N LEU A 85 -45.04 -27.53 24.16
CA LEU A 85 -46.04 -26.94 25.06
C LEU A 85 -46.35 -27.77 26.32
N ARG A 86 -46.03 -29.06 26.35
CA ARG A 86 -46.37 -29.96 27.48
C ARG A 86 -45.50 -29.74 28.72
N LEU A 87 -44.44 -28.93 28.61
CA LEU A 87 -43.42 -28.74 29.63
C LEU A 87 -43.47 -27.36 30.29
N PHE A 88 -44.35 -26.45 29.83
CA PHE A 88 -44.53 -25.12 30.40
C PHE A 88 -45.61 -25.11 31.51
N PRO A 89 -45.45 -24.32 32.59
CA PRO A 89 -46.47 -24.19 33.63
C PRO A 89 -47.81 -23.70 33.06
N ALA A 90 -48.89 -24.45 33.28
CA ALA A 90 -50.22 -24.22 32.67
C ALA A 90 -50.85 -22.83 32.94
N ILE A 91 -50.30 -22.04 33.86
CA ILE A 91 -50.83 -20.74 34.32
C ILE A 91 -50.40 -19.58 33.40
N GLU A 92 -49.31 -19.72 32.63
CA GLU A 92 -48.81 -18.63 31.75
C GLU A 92 -49.39 -18.66 30.33
N LEU A 93 -49.77 -19.85 29.83
CA LEU A 93 -50.22 -20.04 28.44
C LEU A 93 -51.61 -19.47 28.12
N ALA A 94 -52.43 -19.18 29.14
CA ALA A 94 -53.79 -18.67 28.95
C ALA A 94 -53.85 -17.15 28.68
N ARG A 95 -52.74 -16.43 28.82
CA ARG A 95 -52.66 -14.97 28.68
C ARG A 95 -52.48 -14.48 27.25
N PHE A 96 -52.01 -15.34 26.34
CA PHE A 96 -51.66 -14.95 24.97
C PHE A 96 -52.65 -15.51 23.95
N SER A 97 -53.10 -14.66 23.02
CA SER A 97 -54.01 -15.07 21.95
C SER A 97 -53.27 -15.71 20.75
N SER A 98 -52.02 -15.34 20.48
CA SER A 98 -51.15 -15.84 19.40
C SER A 98 -49.69 -16.02 19.86
N PHE A 99 -48.95 -16.92 19.20
CA PHE A 99 -47.53 -17.25 19.48
C PHE A 99 -47.27 -17.57 20.96
N ARG A 100 -48.07 -18.49 21.51
CA ARG A 100 -48.17 -18.71 22.95
C ARG A 100 -46.89 -19.29 23.54
N SER A 101 -46.28 -20.24 22.84
CA SER A 101 -45.07 -20.94 23.28
C SER A 101 -43.88 -19.98 23.26
N LEU A 102 -43.75 -19.24 22.17
CA LEU A 102 -42.63 -18.33 21.94
C LEU A 102 -42.66 -17.11 22.87
N ARG A 103 -43.85 -16.54 23.12
CA ARG A 103 -44.01 -15.43 24.08
C ARG A 103 -43.70 -15.88 25.51
N ALA A 104 -44.25 -17.03 25.93
CA ALA A 104 -43.96 -17.59 27.25
C ALA A 104 -42.45 -17.87 27.41
N PHE A 105 -41.79 -18.40 26.37
CA PHE A 105 -40.35 -18.64 26.40
C PHE A 105 -39.53 -17.35 26.51
N ASN A 106 -39.86 -16.31 25.73
CA ASN A 106 -39.16 -15.02 25.81
C ASN A 106 -39.29 -14.37 27.20
N GLU A 107 -40.48 -14.40 27.80
CA GLU A 107 -40.69 -13.86 29.17
C GLU A 107 -39.93 -14.68 30.22
N LEU A 108 -39.97 -16.01 30.10
CA LEU A 108 -39.25 -16.91 30.99
C LEU A 108 -37.74 -16.68 30.90
N TRP A 109 -37.18 -16.59 29.69
CA TRP A 109 -35.75 -16.31 29.47
C TRP A 109 -35.34 -14.95 30.01
N ALA A 110 -36.18 -13.92 29.85
CA ALA A 110 -35.94 -12.60 30.41
C ALA A 110 -35.98 -12.59 31.94
N SER A 111 -36.76 -13.48 32.56
CA SER A 111 -36.89 -13.57 34.03
C SER A 111 -35.67 -14.20 34.72
N TYR A 112 -34.86 -14.99 34.01
CA TYR A 112 -33.65 -15.61 34.56
C TYR A 112 -32.48 -14.62 34.64
N GLY A 113 -31.80 -14.58 35.79
CA GLY A 113 -30.53 -13.85 35.96
C GLY A 113 -29.36 -14.52 35.21
N GLN A 114 -28.27 -13.79 34.95
CA GLN A 114 -27.14 -14.31 34.15
C GLN A 114 -26.53 -15.61 34.71
N ASP A 115 -26.44 -15.75 36.03
CA ASP A 115 -25.91 -16.96 36.67
C ASP A 115 -26.90 -18.15 36.65
N GLU A 116 -28.22 -17.89 36.61
CA GLU A 116 -29.27 -18.91 36.56
C GLU A 116 -29.47 -19.48 35.15
N ARG A 117 -29.25 -18.67 34.11
CA ARG A 117 -29.36 -19.08 32.69
C ARG A 117 -28.44 -20.26 32.35
N SER A 118 -27.27 -20.33 32.99
CA SER A 118 -26.30 -21.42 32.84
C SER A 118 -26.78 -22.75 33.43
N CYS A 119 -27.50 -22.72 34.55
CA CYS A 119 -28.02 -23.91 35.22
C CYS A 119 -29.30 -24.46 34.57
N GLU A 120 -30.15 -23.60 34.00
CA GLU A 120 -31.41 -24.00 33.34
C GLU A 120 -31.22 -24.37 31.85
N LEU A 121 -30.04 -24.15 31.28
CA LEU A 121 -29.71 -24.44 29.87
C LEU A 121 -29.89 -25.93 29.49
N GLN A 122 -29.54 -26.87 30.39
CA GLN A 122 -29.79 -28.30 30.17
C GLN A 122 -31.29 -28.66 30.12
N ARG A 123 -32.14 -27.88 30.80
CA ARG A 123 -33.59 -28.04 30.70
C ARG A 123 -34.13 -27.44 29.42
N ILE A 124 -33.58 -26.32 28.97
CA ILE A 124 -33.97 -25.62 27.74
C ILE A 124 -33.62 -26.42 26.48
N GLN A 125 -32.52 -27.18 26.48
CA GLN A 125 -32.21 -28.11 25.39
C GLN A 125 -33.30 -29.19 25.20
N ASN A 126 -33.97 -29.59 26.28
CA ASN A 126 -35.12 -30.52 26.22
C ASN A 126 -36.42 -29.85 25.75
N TYR A 127 -36.47 -28.52 25.67
CA TYR A 127 -37.63 -27.75 25.23
C TYR A 127 -37.56 -27.32 23.75
N LEU A 128 -36.36 -27.37 23.15
CA LEU A 128 -36.10 -26.92 21.79
C LEU A 128 -36.00 -28.10 20.82
N HIS A 129 -36.98 -28.21 19.93
CA HIS A 129 -36.99 -29.22 18.88
C HIS A 129 -37.11 -28.55 17.51
N PHE A 130 -35.97 -28.26 16.88
CA PHE A 130 -35.90 -27.63 15.55
C PHE A 130 -36.37 -28.53 14.39
N GLY A 131 -36.98 -29.68 14.70
CA GLY A 131 -37.45 -30.65 13.72
C GLY A 131 -36.32 -31.44 13.04
N SER A 132 -36.68 -32.11 11.95
CA SER A 132 -35.78 -32.85 11.06
C SER A 132 -34.76 -31.94 10.37
N PRO A 133 -33.63 -32.46 9.86
CA PRO A 133 -32.65 -31.67 9.11
C PRO A 133 -33.24 -30.90 7.92
N LYS A 134 -34.31 -31.42 7.32
CA LYS A 134 -35.05 -30.73 6.27
C LYS A 134 -35.77 -29.49 6.80
N GLU A 135 -36.45 -29.61 7.94
CA GLU A 135 -37.15 -28.48 8.59
C GLU A 135 -36.14 -27.43 9.08
N GLN A 136 -34.97 -27.84 9.55
CA GLN A 136 -33.85 -26.97 9.89
C GLN A 136 -33.33 -26.16 8.69
N LEU A 137 -33.11 -26.81 7.55
CA LEU A 137 -32.72 -26.13 6.30
C LEU A 137 -33.80 -25.19 5.80
N GLU A 138 -35.08 -25.57 5.92
CA GLU A 138 -36.20 -24.72 5.56
C GLU A 138 -36.32 -23.48 6.46
N LEU A 139 -36.04 -23.60 7.76
CA LEU A 139 -35.98 -22.46 8.68
C LEU A 139 -34.83 -21.51 8.32
N LEU A 140 -33.65 -22.03 8.01
CA LEU A 140 -32.51 -21.22 7.56
C LEU A 140 -32.79 -20.55 6.21
N ALA A 141 -33.50 -21.22 5.30
CA ALA A 141 -33.92 -20.63 4.03
C ALA A 141 -34.94 -19.52 4.21
N ASP A 142 -35.90 -19.68 5.14
CA ASP A 142 -36.86 -18.62 5.48
C ASP A 142 -36.18 -17.42 6.16
N LEU A 143 -35.21 -17.65 7.05
CA LEU A 143 -34.41 -16.57 7.66
C LEU A 143 -33.56 -15.84 6.61
N ARG A 144 -32.95 -16.56 5.67
CA ARG A 144 -32.25 -15.94 4.54
C ARG A 144 -33.20 -15.10 3.69
N ARG A 145 -34.39 -15.61 3.38
CA ARG A 145 -35.40 -14.84 2.65
C ARG A 145 -35.87 -13.62 3.46
N CYS A 146 -35.90 -13.72 4.77
CA CYS A 146 -36.17 -12.59 5.65
C CYS A 146 -35.07 -11.54 5.58
N GLU A 147 -33.80 -11.95 5.55
CA GLU A 147 -32.69 -11.01 5.28
C GLU A 147 -32.94 -10.29 3.96
N ASP A 148 -33.22 -11.01 2.88
CA ASP A 148 -33.47 -10.41 1.56
C ASP A 148 -34.63 -9.39 1.59
N ILE A 149 -35.74 -9.71 2.27
CA ILE A 149 -36.93 -8.84 2.35
C ILE A 149 -36.74 -7.64 3.28
N PHE A 150 -35.98 -7.79 4.36
CA PHE A 150 -35.64 -6.64 5.20
C PHE A 150 -34.63 -5.73 4.51
N MET A 151 -33.76 -6.29 3.65
CA MET A 151 -32.81 -5.57 2.81
C MET A 151 -33.43 -4.95 1.53
N SER A 152 -34.67 -5.30 1.15
CA SER A 152 -35.26 -4.89 -0.13
C SER A 152 -35.83 -3.46 -0.18
N GLU A 153 -36.12 -2.75 0.92
CA GLU A 153 -36.42 -1.29 0.85
C GLU A 153 -35.19 -0.39 1.00
N SER A 154 -34.01 -0.98 1.16
CA SER A 154 -32.75 -0.31 0.77
C SER A 154 -32.54 -0.35 -0.74
N SER A 155 -33.50 -0.88 -1.51
CA SER A 155 -33.36 -1.12 -2.95
C SER A 155 -34.43 -0.41 -3.80
N GLU A 156 -34.18 0.87 -4.09
CA GLU A 156 -34.29 1.36 -5.48
C GLU A 156 -33.04 0.98 -6.31
N TYR A 157 -32.22 0.07 -5.79
CA TYR A 157 -31.03 -0.50 -6.40
C TYR A 157 -30.93 -2.00 -6.07
N HIS A 158 -31.59 -2.86 -6.85
CA HIS A 158 -31.29 -4.29 -6.96
C HIS A 158 -30.78 -4.55 -8.39
N MET A 159 -29.82 -5.43 -8.68
CA MET A 159 -28.69 -5.95 -7.93
C MET A 159 -27.78 -6.64 -8.95
N SER A 160 -26.53 -6.18 -9.03
CA SER A 160 -25.41 -6.89 -9.65
C SER A 160 -24.58 -7.52 -8.53
N SER A 161 -23.94 -8.64 -8.83
CA SER A 161 -23.11 -9.39 -7.88
C SER A 161 -21.94 -8.57 -7.34
N LEU A 162 -21.78 -8.57 -6.00
CA LEU A 162 -20.57 -8.25 -5.21
C LEU A 162 -20.07 -6.78 -5.29
N ASP A 163 -20.48 -5.93 -4.35
CA ASP A 163 -20.00 -4.53 -4.17
C ASP A 163 -19.23 -4.42 -2.82
N ILE A 164 -17.93 -4.13 -2.76
CA ILE A 164 -17.26 -2.81 -2.84
C ILE A 164 -18.03 -1.72 -2.05
N PRO A 165 -17.46 -1.13 -0.96
CA PRO A 165 -18.12 -0.05 -0.24
C PRO A 165 -18.40 1.14 -1.16
N VAL A 166 -19.68 1.56 -1.22
CA VAL A 166 -20.16 2.64 -2.10
C VAL A 166 -19.54 4.00 -1.70
N ARG A 167 -18.41 4.33 -2.32
CA ARG A 167 -17.99 5.71 -2.61
C ARG A 167 -17.97 5.86 -4.13
N LYS A 168 -19.00 6.55 -4.66
CA LYS A 168 -19.21 6.95 -6.07
C LYS A 168 -18.91 5.86 -7.12
N ARG A 169 -19.94 5.22 -7.68
CA ARG A 169 -19.81 4.42 -8.92
C ARG A 169 -19.01 5.22 -9.95
N ARG A 170 -17.80 4.77 -10.28
CA ARG A 170 -17.02 5.29 -11.40
C ARG A 170 -17.46 4.56 -12.66
N SER A 171 -17.68 5.28 -13.75
CA SER A 171 -18.09 4.70 -15.02
C SER A 171 -16.98 3.79 -15.56
N GLU A 172 -17.35 2.66 -16.15
CA GLU A 172 -16.45 1.85 -16.98
C GLU A 172 -15.87 2.71 -18.12
N PRO A 173 -14.58 2.57 -18.47
CA PRO A 173 -14.01 3.25 -19.64
C PRO A 173 -14.72 2.80 -20.92
N SER A 174 -15.01 3.72 -21.84
CA SER A 174 -15.81 3.41 -23.02
C SER A 174 -15.23 2.26 -23.85
N GLY A 175 -16.11 1.34 -24.28
CA GLY A 175 -15.76 0.20 -25.13
C GLY A 175 -15.28 0.59 -26.53
N ALA A 176 -15.39 1.86 -26.90
CA ALA A 176 -14.87 2.40 -28.16
C ALA A 176 -13.32 2.28 -28.26
N SER A 177 -12.62 2.23 -27.12
CA SER A 177 -11.18 1.96 -27.01
C SER A 177 -10.76 0.64 -27.69
N LEU A 178 -11.54 -0.43 -27.50
CA LEU A 178 -11.28 -1.75 -28.10
C LEU A 178 -11.36 -1.69 -29.64
N PHE A 179 -12.38 -1.02 -30.17
CA PHE A 179 -12.55 -0.84 -31.61
C PHE A 179 -11.43 0.02 -32.21
N ALA A 180 -11.04 1.08 -31.49
CA ALA A 180 -9.94 1.95 -31.89
C ALA A 180 -8.60 1.19 -31.92
N ALA A 181 -8.30 0.36 -30.92
CA ALA A 181 -7.10 -0.48 -30.87
C ALA A 181 -7.07 -1.54 -32.00
N ARG A 182 -8.24 -2.13 -32.32
CA ARG A 182 -8.38 -3.05 -33.45
C ARG A 182 -8.19 -2.35 -34.80
N SER A 183 -8.77 -1.18 -34.99
CA SER A 183 -8.59 -0.38 -36.20
C SER A 183 -7.13 0.04 -36.40
N LEU A 184 -6.46 0.44 -35.31
CA LEU A 184 -5.03 0.72 -35.30
C LEU A 184 -4.21 -0.49 -35.75
N PHE A 185 -4.48 -1.68 -35.22
CA PHE A 185 -3.79 -2.91 -35.64
C PHE A 185 -3.94 -3.15 -37.15
N ASN A 186 -5.18 -3.12 -37.66
CA ASN A 186 -5.48 -3.38 -39.07
C ASN A 186 -4.72 -2.39 -39.98
N VAL A 187 -4.65 -1.13 -39.56
CA VAL A 187 -3.92 -0.08 -40.30
C VAL A 187 -2.42 -0.31 -40.26
N LEU A 188 -1.83 -0.64 -39.11
CA LEU A 188 -0.41 -0.95 -39.00
C LEU A 188 -0.04 -2.17 -39.83
N GLU A 189 -0.88 -3.21 -39.83
CA GLU A 189 -0.70 -4.40 -40.65
C GLU A 189 -0.77 -4.05 -42.16
N ALA A 190 -1.78 -3.30 -42.59
CA ALA A 190 -1.96 -2.93 -43.99
C ALA A 190 -0.84 -2.02 -44.50
N SER A 191 -0.41 -1.04 -43.70
CA SER A 191 0.58 -0.02 -44.08
C SER A 191 2.04 -0.41 -43.77
N GLY A 192 2.24 -1.44 -42.96
CA GLY A 192 3.54 -2.04 -42.62
C GLY A 192 3.99 -3.13 -43.59
N ARG A 193 3.11 -3.69 -44.43
CA ARG A 193 3.48 -4.67 -45.48
C ARG A 193 4.19 -3.99 -46.67
N CYS A 194 5.43 -3.52 -46.45
CA CYS A 194 6.33 -3.14 -47.54
C CYS A 194 7.29 -4.29 -47.85
N SER A 195 7.51 -4.60 -49.12
CA SER A 195 8.53 -5.57 -49.57
C SER A 195 9.98 -5.15 -49.28
N CYS A 196 10.16 -3.97 -48.68
CA CYS A 196 11.44 -3.32 -48.54
C CYS A 196 12.16 -3.62 -47.20
N HIS A 197 11.42 -3.78 -46.09
CA HIS A 197 11.98 -4.00 -44.74
C HIS A 197 10.95 -4.69 -43.84
N THR A 198 11.39 -5.27 -42.71
CA THR A 198 10.51 -5.77 -41.63
C THR A 198 10.10 -4.63 -40.69
N TYR A 199 8.93 -4.75 -40.06
CA TYR A 199 8.37 -3.70 -39.19
C TYR A 199 8.12 -4.24 -37.78
N GLY A 200 8.46 -3.43 -36.79
CA GLY A 200 8.09 -3.63 -35.39
C GLY A 200 7.18 -2.51 -34.90
N ALA A 201 6.29 -2.79 -33.96
CA ALA A 201 5.54 -1.79 -33.23
C ALA A 201 5.56 -2.11 -31.74
N ARG A 202 5.81 -1.09 -30.93
CA ARG A 202 5.67 -1.14 -29.47
C ARG A 202 4.54 -0.22 -29.05
N LEU A 203 3.44 -0.79 -28.58
CA LEU A 203 2.27 -0.06 -28.10
C LEU A 203 2.40 0.20 -26.59
N CYS A 204 2.29 1.45 -26.16
CA CYS A 204 2.23 1.78 -24.73
C CYS A 204 0.88 1.33 -24.15
N ILE A 205 0.90 0.68 -22.99
CA ILE A 205 -0.32 0.35 -22.24
C ILE A 205 -0.69 1.57 -21.39
N GLU A 206 -1.90 2.09 -21.59
CA GLU A 206 -2.43 3.26 -20.87
C GLU A 206 -3.87 2.98 -20.40
N THR A 207 -4.35 3.74 -19.41
CA THR A 207 -5.71 3.56 -18.87
C THR A 207 -6.79 4.15 -19.78
N HIS A 208 -6.45 5.18 -20.56
CA HIS A 208 -7.34 5.94 -21.46
C HIS A 208 -8.56 6.58 -20.77
N ARG A 209 -8.45 6.91 -19.48
CA ARG A 209 -9.55 7.50 -18.67
C ARG A 209 -9.93 8.95 -19.06
N ASP A 210 -9.01 9.73 -19.63
CA ASP A 210 -9.23 11.14 -20.01
C ASP A 210 -9.90 11.29 -21.41
N SER A 211 -9.89 10.22 -22.21
CA SER A 211 -10.34 10.20 -23.62
C SER A 211 -11.86 10.02 -23.79
N ASP A 212 -12.59 9.69 -22.73
CA ASP A 212 -14.02 9.35 -22.78
C ASP A 212 -14.95 10.53 -23.15
N LEU A 213 -14.48 11.77 -23.09
CA LEU A 213 -15.30 12.96 -23.38
C LEU A 213 -15.48 13.27 -24.89
N ASN A 214 -14.64 12.71 -25.78
CA ASN A 214 -14.58 13.13 -27.18
C ASN A 214 -14.66 12.01 -28.24
N GLU A 215 -14.83 10.73 -27.87
CA GLU A 215 -14.79 9.55 -28.78
C GLU A 215 -13.47 9.39 -29.59
N GLU A 216 -12.42 10.12 -29.19
CA GLU A 216 -11.09 10.12 -29.79
C GLU A 216 -10.10 9.49 -28.79
N TYR A 217 -9.40 8.43 -29.23
CA TYR A 217 -8.43 7.71 -28.41
C TYR A 217 -7.00 7.97 -28.90
N ASP A 218 -6.15 8.32 -27.95
CA ASP A 218 -4.73 8.61 -28.18
C ASP A 218 -3.91 7.35 -27.91
N PHE A 219 -3.17 6.87 -28.91
CA PHE A 219 -2.26 5.76 -28.77
C PHE A 219 -0.81 6.20 -28.99
N ASN A 220 0.02 5.99 -27.98
CA ASN A 220 1.45 6.24 -28.04
C ASN A 220 2.21 4.97 -28.43
N LEU A 221 2.97 5.02 -29.53
CA LEU A 221 3.74 3.89 -30.06
C LEU A 221 5.17 4.25 -30.46
N PHE A 222 6.03 3.24 -30.49
CA PHE A 222 7.28 3.28 -31.23
C PHE A 222 7.20 2.34 -32.44
N LEU A 223 7.60 2.84 -33.60
CA LEU A 223 7.64 2.07 -34.85
C LEU A 223 9.09 1.77 -35.22
N GLU A 224 9.41 0.51 -35.51
CA GLU A 224 10.72 0.05 -35.93
C GLU A 224 10.76 -0.18 -37.43
N ILE A 225 11.79 0.35 -38.09
CA ILE A 225 12.19 -0.01 -39.44
C ILE A 225 13.72 -0.11 -39.46
N ASP A 226 14.30 -1.15 -40.06
CA ASP A 226 15.75 -1.28 -40.22
C ASP A 226 16.53 -1.10 -38.89
N GLU A 227 16.05 -1.72 -37.79
CA GLU A 227 16.62 -1.63 -36.44
C GLU A 227 16.64 -0.21 -35.83
N ARG A 228 15.85 0.71 -36.39
CA ARG A 228 15.69 2.08 -35.88
C ARG A 228 14.27 2.34 -35.46
N TRP A 229 14.12 2.82 -34.23
CA TRP A 229 12.85 3.15 -33.62
C TRP A 229 12.49 4.62 -33.78
N GLN A 230 11.21 4.88 -34.01
CA GLN A 230 10.65 6.22 -34.16
C GLN A 230 9.36 6.34 -33.36
N GLU A 231 9.27 7.37 -32.51
CA GLU A 231 8.04 7.68 -31.78
C GLU A 231 6.95 8.14 -32.75
N ALA A 232 5.74 7.62 -32.54
CA ALA A 232 4.53 7.93 -33.27
C ALA A 232 3.33 8.01 -32.33
N HIS A 233 2.50 9.01 -32.56
CA HIS A 233 1.25 9.25 -31.86
C HIS A 233 0.09 9.06 -32.85
N PHE A 234 -0.85 8.18 -32.52
CA PHE A 234 -2.02 7.86 -33.34
C PHE A 234 -3.29 8.30 -32.62
N LEU A 235 -4.07 9.15 -33.29
CA LEU A 235 -5.44 9.49 -32.89
C LEU A 235 -6.38 8.52 -33.61
N ALA A 236 -7.23 7.80 -32.89
CA ALA A 236 -8.19 6.88 -33.47
C ALA A 236 -9.62 7.24 -33.06
N VAL A 237 -10.52 7.32 -34.04
CA VAL A 237 -11.94 7.66 -33.81
C VAL A 237 -12.74 6.37 -33.61
N GLY A 238 -13.32 6.20 -32.43
CA GLY A 238 -14.12 5.02 -32.11
C GLY A 238 -15.56 5.17 -32.60
N LYS A 239 -15.94 4.52 -33.71
CA LYS A 239 -17.34 4.49 -34.13
C LYS A 239 -18.14 3.49 -33.30
N SER A 240 -19.13 3.97 -32.54
CA SER A 240 -20.19 3.12 -32.00
C SER A 240 -21.07 2.60 -33.15
N GLN A 241 -21.31 1.29 -33.20
CA GLN A 241 -22.25 0.70 -34.16
C GLN A 241 -23.71 0.99 -33.75
N SER A 242 -24.15 2.25 -33.82
CA SER A 242 -25.58 2.57 -33.97
C SER A 242 -25.82 4.02 -34.37
N SER A 243 -26.77 4.21 -35.30
CA SER A 243 -27.46 5.46 -35.72
C SER A 243 -26.75 6.43 -36.69
N THR A 244 -27.09 6.22 -37.98
CA THR A 244 -27.65 7.19 -38.96
C THR A 244 -27.28 8.67 -38.87
N GLU A 245 -26.77 9.17 -40.01
CA GLU A 245 -26.65 10.58 -40.41
C GLU A 245 -27.78 11.47 -39.89
N PHE A 246 -27.43 12.45 -39.05
CA PHE A 246 -28.13 13.72 -38.98
C PHE A 246 -27.15 14.87 -38.80
N VAL A 247 -27.26 15.84 -39.69
CA VAL A 247 -26.51 17.11 -39.70
C VAL A 247 -26.99 17.99 -38.56
N ALA A 248 -26.07 18.43 -37.70
CA ALA A 248 -26.20 19.66 -36.92
C ALA A 248 -24.80 20.25 -36.67
N GLU A 249 -24.51 21.35 -37.37
CA GLU A 249 -23.46 22.29 -36.98
C GLU A 249 -23.91 22.94 -35.67
N ASP A 250 -23.22 22.67 -34.56
CA ASP A 250 -22.89 23.65 -33.53
C ASP A 250 -22.25 22.96 -32.31
N GLY A 251 -20.93 23.07 -32.20
CA GLY A 251 -20.16 22.57 -31.05
C GLY A 251 -18.76 22.07 -31.39
N LEU A 252 -17.90 22.90 -31.97
CA LEU A 252 -16.49 22.55 -32.24
C LEU A 252 -15.55 23.35 -31.33
N THR A 253 -14.69 22.64 -30.59
CA THR A 253 -13.59 23.19 -29.78
C THR A 253 -12.49 23.80 -30.64
N SER A 254 -11.65 24.65 -30.04
CA SER A 254 -10.58 25.41 -30.72
C SER A 254 -9.65 24.55 -31.58
N ASP A 255 -9.32 23.34 -31.11
CA ASP A 255 -8.42 22.42 -31.82
C ASP A 255 -9.06 21.83 -33.09
N LYS A 256 -10.39 21.66 -33.11
CA LYS A 256 -11.12 21.14 -34.29
C LYS A 256 -11.12 22.13 -35.46
N LYS A 257 -11.01 23.45 -35.20
CA LYS A 257 -10.87 24.48 -36.25
C LYS A 257 -9.48 24.47 -36.90
N GLU A 258 -8.44 24.11 -36.16
CA GLU A 258 -7.08 23.96 -36.72
C GLU A 258 -6.90 22.62 -37.47
N ILE A 259 -7.50 21.53 -36.98
CA ILE A 259 -7.39 20.17 -37.59
C ILE A 259 -8.14 20.03 -38.93
N LEU A 260 -9.20 20.81 -39.17
CA LEU A 260 -9.94 20.81 -40.44
C LEU A 260 -9.34 21.75 -41.51
N ALA A 261 -8.42 22.65 -41.14
CA ALA A 261 -7.88 23.68 -42.03
C ALA A 261 -6.58 23.27 -42.78
N MET A 262 -5.97 22.12 -42.44
CA MET A 262 -4.70 21.68 -43.04
C MET A 262 -4.86 20.41 -43.89
N GLY A 263 -4.32 20.43 -45.11
CA GLY A 263 -4.44 19.34 -46.08
C GLY A 263 -3.96 17.98 -45.56
N ARG A 264 -4.90 17.06 -45.34
CA ARG A 264 -4.63 15.68 -44.90
C ARG A 264 -4.07 14.87 -46.05
N LYS A 265 -2.92 14.21 -45.86
CA LYS A 265 -2.34 13.30 -46.86
C LYS A 265 -2.55 11.85 -46.42
N LYS A 266 -3.25 11.05 -47.23
CA LYS A 266 -3.40 9.60 -47.01
C LYS A 266 -2.02 8.93 -47.07
N VAL A 267 -1.77 8.01 -46.14
CA VAL A 267 -0.51 7.25 -46.05
C VAL A 267 -0.80 5.81 -46.47
N GLU A 268 -0.14 5.36 -47.53
CA GLU A 268 -0.23 3.97 -47.98
C GLU A 268 0.84 3.10 -47.34
N PHE A 269 2.05 3.65 -47.15
CA PHE A 269 3.19 2.94 -46.55
C PHE A 269 3.84 3.77 -45.46
N LEU A 270 4.08 3.17 -44.29
CA LEU A 270 4.70 3.83 -43.13
C LEU A 270 6.19 4.16 -43.33
N CYS A 271 6.91 3.43 -44.19
CA CYS A 271 8.33 3.70 -44.44
C CYS A 271 8.62 5.10 -44.97
N GLU A 272 7.80 5.62 -45.88
CA GLU A 272 8.04 6.91 -46.50
C GLU A 272 8.00 8.07 -45.48
N PRO A 273 6.94 8.22 -44.64
CA PRO A 273 6.89 9.26 -43.63
C PRO A 273 7.96 9.10 -42.54
N ILE A 274 8.31 7.87 -42.15
CA ILE A 274 9.35 7.59 -41.14
C ILE A 274 10.74 7.99 -41.68
N LYS A 275 11.13 7.50 -42.87
CA LYS A 275 12.43 7.83 -43.49
C LYS A 275 12.58 9.34 -43.77
N LYS A 276 11.48 10.03 -44.08
CA LYS A 276 11.47 11.50 -44.24
C LYS A 276 11.76 12.25 -42.93
N ILE A 277 11.22 11.78 -41.80
CA ILE A 277 11.48 12.39 -40.50
C ILE A 277 12.92 12.15 -40.08
N TRP A 278 13.47 10.94 -40.23
CA TRP A 278 14.86 10.67 -39.90
C TRP A 278 15.85 11.55 -40.66
N LYS A 279 15.54 11.88 -41.93
CA LYS A 279 16.41 12.71 -42.75
C LYS A 279 16.36 14.19 -42.38
N ASN A 280 15.17 14.71 -42.06
CA ASN A 280 14.95 16.15 -41.98
C ASN A 280 14.71 16.66 -40.55
N PHE A 281 14.11 15.85 -39.67
CA PHE A 281 13.61 16.26 -38.35
C PHE A 281 13.66 15.10 -37.33
N PRO A 282 14.83 14.55 -36.98
CA PRO A 282 14.95 13.36 -36.14
C PRO A 282 14.44 13.52 -34.70
N THR A 283 14.23 14.74 -34.22
CA THR A 283 13.69 15.05 -32.88
C THR A 283 12.17 15.24 -32.88
N TYR A 284 11.49 14.92 -33.98
CA TYR A 284 10.03 15.05 -34.09
C TYR A 284 9.36 13.68 -33.97
N ARG A 285 8.23 13.61 -33.28
CA ARG A 285 7.34 12.46 -33.30
C ARG A 285 6.33 12.57 -34.44
N LEU A 286 6.03 11.43 -35.06
CA LEU A 286 5.01 11.35 -36.10
C LEU A 286 3.63 11.45 -35.47
N LYS A 287 2.71 12.15 -36.13
CA LYS A 287 1.31 12.21 -35.71
C LYS A 287 0.43 11.70 -36.83
N PHE A 288 -0.46 10.77 -36.50
CA PHE A 288 -1.36 10.12 -37.45
C PHE A 288 -2.80 10.16 -36.94
N LEU A 289 -3.74 10.12 -37.87
CA LEU A 289 -5.16 9.93 -37.61
C LEU A 289 -5.60 8.62 -38.27
N VAL A 290 -6.26 7.76 -37.50
CA VAL A 290 -6.91 6.53 -37.92
C VAL A 290 -8.41 6.77 -37.97
N GLU A 291 -8.95 6.77 -39.19
CA GLU A 291 -10.36 7.00 -39.43
C GLU A 291 -10.85 6.01 -40.50
N ASN A 292 -11.82 5.16 -40.15
CA ASN A 292 -12.36 4.11 -41.03
C ASN A 292 -11.28 3.14 -41.57
N ASP A 293 -10.40 2.62 -40.71
CA ASP A 293 -9.27 1.77 -41.09
C ASP A 293 -8.35 2.40 -42.16
N MET A 294 -8.33 3.74 -42.24
CA MET A 294 -7.42 4.50 -43.09
C MET A 294 -6.47 5.36 -42.27
N LEU A 295 -5.22 5.43 -42.73
CA LEU A 295 -4.16 6.21 -42.11
C LEU A 295 -3.98 7.57 -42.79
N TRP A 296 -4.02 8.62 -42.00
CA TRP A 296 -3.80 9.99 -42.44
C TRP A 296 -2.61 10.60 -41.69
N LYS A 297 -1.68 11.23 -42.42
CA LYS A 297 -0.56 11.94 -41.79
C LYS A 297 -1.01 13.34 -41.35
N LEU A 298 -0.79 13.64 -40.07
CA LEU A 298 -0.95 14.97 -39.48
C LEU A 298 0.39 15.70 -39.38
N GLN A 299 0.35 16.98 -38.99
CA GLN A 299 1.56 17.74 -38.72
C GLN A 299 2.32 17.10 -37.56
N SER A 300 3.58 16.74 -37.83
CA SER A 300 4.48 16.14 -36.84
C SER A 300 4.92 17.19 -35.82
N GLU A 301 5.15 16.78 -34.59
CA GLU A 301 5.42 17.67 -33.46
C GLU A 301 6.78 17.36 -32.81
N PRO A 302 7.46 18.35 -32.22
CA PRO A 302 8.72 18.11 -31.54
C PRO A 302 8.52 17.17 -30.34
N SER A 303 9.42 16.20 -30.18
CA SER A 303 9.44 15.27 -29.05
C SER A 303 10.67 15.48 -28.18
N ASN A 304 10.48 15.26 -26.87
CA ASN A 304 11.54 15.28 -25.86
C ASN A 304 12.18 13.90 -25.65
N VAL A 305 11.64 12.84 -26.27
CA VAL A 305 12.14 11.47 -26.13
C VAL A 305 13.17 11.20 -27.22
N ALA A 306 14.42 10.90 -26.82
CA ALA A 306 15.47 10.60 -27.78
C ALA A 306 15.15 9.28 -28.51
N ALA A 307 15.29 9.25 -29.83
CA ALA A 307 15.02 8.05 -30.67
C ALA A 307 15.84 6.80 -30.25
N HIS A 308 16.95 6.98 -29.52
CA HIS A 308 17.78 5.90 -28.97
C HIS A 308 17.22 5.22 -27.71
N THR A 309 16.13 5.74 -27.13
CA THR A 309 15.52 5.21 -25.89
C THR A 309 14.87 3.84 -26.11
N ALA A 310 14.34 3.58 -27.32
CA ALA A 310 13.69 2.30 -27.61
C ALA A 310 14.67 1.14 -27.85
N THR A 311 15.97 1.39 -28.04
CA THR A 311 16.95 0.31 -28.26
C THR A 311 17.34 -0.48 -27.01
N GLN A 312 17.00 0.00 -25.81
CA GLN A 312 17.35 -0.64 -24.53
C GLN A 312 16.10 -1.05 -23.75
N ALA A 313 15.31 -1.99 -24.27
CA ALA A 313 14.14 -2.50 -23.57
C ALA A 313 14.48 -3.70 -22.67
N ILE A 314 13.85 -3.79 -21.49
CA ILE A 314 13.88 -4.97 -20.62
C ILE A 314 12.49 -5.61 -20.58
N THR A 315 12.42 -6.94 -20.73
CA THR A 315 11.15 -7.67 -20.62
C THR A 315 10.71 -7.80 -19.17
N PHE A 316 9.41 -7.86 -18.90
CA PHE A 316 8.88 -8.14 -17.57
C PHE A 316 9.44 -9.47 -17.04
N GLN A 317 9.52 -10.49 -17.89
CA GLN A 317 10.17 -11.77 -17.55
C GLN A 317 11.58 -11.62 -16.99
N ARG A 318 12.43 -10.86 -17.69
CA ARG A 318 13.82 -10.64 -17.29
C ARG A 318 13.90 -9.76 -16.06
N PHE A 319 13.06 -8.73 -15.99
CA PHE A 319 12.94 -7.85 -14.83
C PHE A 319 12.53 -8.65 -13.58
N MET A 320 11.56 -9.55 -13.67
CA MET A 320 11.14 -10.42 -12.56
C MET A 320 12.20 -11.47 -12.16
N ALA A 321 13.19 -11.74 -13.02
CA ALA A 321 14.30 -12.63 -12.70
C ALA A 321 15.51 -11.91 -12.07
N GLU A 322 15.86 -10.74 -12.60
CA GLU A 322 17.11 -10.04 -12.30
C GLU A 322 16.92 -8.85 -11.35
N GLU A 323 15.74 -8.23 -11.33
CA GLU A 323 15.50 -6.91 -10.73
C GLU A 323 14.20 -6.86 -9.88
N SER A 324 13.56 -8.01 -9.60
CA SER A 324 12.25 -8.06 -8.91
C SER A 324 12.27 -7.49 -7.50
N PHE A 325 13.43 -7.49 -6.83
CA PHE A 325 13.64 -6.89 -5.51
C PHE A 325 13.49 -5.36 -5.51
N ASN A 326 13.54 -4.71 -6.68
CA ASN A 326 13.35 -3.26 -6.81
C ASN A 326 11.88 -2.83 -6.86
N LEU A 327 10.95 -3.79 -6.91
CA LEU A 327 9.51 -3.50 -6.95
C LEU A 327 8.99 -3.09 -5.56
N THR A 328 8.66 -1.80 -5.41
CA THR A 328 7.87 -1.31 -4.27
C THR A 328 6.42 -1.78 -4.39
N ASP A 329 5.68 -1.86 -3.28
CA ASP A 329 4.26 -2.24 -3.30
C ASP A 329 3.41 -1.25 -4.11
N LYS A 330 3.81 0.03 -4.16
CA LYS A 330 3.23 1.04 -5.06
C LYS A 330 3.40 0.64 -6.52
N SER A 331 4.63 0.36 -6.95
CA SER A 331 4.91 -0.04 -8.33
C SER A 331 4.21 -1.35 -8.72
N LYS A 332 4.15 -2.33 -7.80
CA LYS A 332 3.43 -3.60 -8.02
C LYS A 332 1.94 -3.35 -8.30
N ARG A 333 1.27 -2.56 -7.46
CA ARG A 333 -0.18 -2.31 -7.59
C ARG A 333 -0.51 -1.46 -8.82
N ILE A 334 0.34 -0.48 -9.14
CA ILE A 334 0.19 0.31 -10.38
C ILE A 334 0.35 -0.58 -11.62
N LEU A 335 1.38 -1.43 -11.66
CA LEU A 335 1.58 -2.37 -12.76
C LEU A 335 0.44 -3.39 -12.86
N ALA A 336 -0.08 -3.88 -11.74
CA ALA A 336 -1.23 -4.79 -11.73
C ALA A 336 -2.43 -4.14 -12.43
N VAL A 337 -2.71 -2.86 -12.14
CA VAL A 337 -3.75 -2.09 -12.84
C VAL A 337 -3.44 -1.98 -14.33
N PHE A 338 -2.21 -1.60 -14.74
CA PHE A 338 -1.85 -1.53 -16.16
C PHE A 338 -2.01 -2.87 -16.89
N LEU A 339 -1.61 -3.98 -16.28
CA LEU A 339 -1.77 -5.32 -16.87
C LEU A 339 -3.26 -5.68 -17.02
N GLY A 340 -4.10 -5.32 -16.04
CA GLY A 340 -5.55 -5.44 -16.16
C GLY A 340 -6.12 -4.61 -17.31
N TYR A 341 -5.66 -3.36 -17.46
CA TYR A 341 -6.06 -2.46 -18.55
C TYR A 341 -5.59 -2.92 -19.93
N ALA A 342 -4.41 -3.53 -20.02
CA ALA A 342 -3.91 -4.13 -21.26
C ALA A 342 -4.88 -5.19 -21.77
N VAL A 343 -5.32 -6.09 -20.88
CA VAL A 343 -6.33 -7.09 -21.23
C VAL A 343 -7.66 -6.41 -21.53
N LEU A 344 -8.12 -5.48 -20.69
CA LEU A 344 -9.42 -4.81 -20.89
C LEU A 344 -9.55 -4.20 -22.30
N HIS A 345 -8.52 -3.49 -22.76
CA HIS A 345 -8.52 -2.75 -24.04
C HIS A 345 -8.10 -3.59 -25.25
N LEU A 346 -7.42 -4.72 -25.05
CA LEU A 346 -6.82 -5.50 -26.14
C LEU A 346 -7.33 -6.95 -26.20
N LEU A 347 -8.21 -7.38 -25.29
CA LEU A 347 -8.85 -8.70 -25.32
C LEU A 347 -9.52 -8.93 -26.68
N GLU A 348 -9.29 -10.11 -27.28
CA GLU A 348 -9.77 -10.47 -28.63
C GLU A 348 -9.20 -9.61 -29.78
N THR A 349 -8.23 -8.74 -29.51
CA THR A 349 -7.46 -8.09 -30.57
C THR A 349 -6.19 -8.88 -30.88
N PRO A 350 -5.69 -8.79 -32.12
CA PRO A 350 -4.38 -9.34 -32.49
C PRO A 350 -3.17 -8.87 -31.66
N TRP A 351 -3.32 -7.82 -30.85
CA TRP A 351 -2.26 -7.36 -29.95
C TRP A 351 -1.94 -8.37 -28.85
N LEU A 352 -2.92 -9.15 -28.39
CA LEU A 352 -2.73 -10.22 -27.41
C LEU A 352 -2.68 -11.56 -28.15
N HIS A 353 -1.53 -11.87 -28.75
CA HIS A 353 -1.31 -13.16 -29.42
C HIS A 353 -1.32 -14.33 -28.43
N SER A 354 -1.40 -15.58 -28.93
CA SER A 354 -1.49 -16.79 -28.11
C SER A 354 -0.33 -16.96 -27.12
N SER A 355 0.88 -16.55 -27.50
CA SER A 355 2.06 -16.54 -26.63
C SER A 355 2.22 -15.30 -25.73
N TRP A 356 1.15 -14.53 -25.51
CA TRP A 356 1.15 -13.40 -24.57
C TRP A 356 1.52 -13.84 -23.15
N GLY A 357 2.45 -13.13 -22.52
CA GLY A 357 2.90 -13.42 -21.16
C GLY A 357 4.03 -12.51 -20.68
N PRO A 358 4.83 -12.95 -19.69
CA PRO A 358 5.90 -12.13 -19.13
C PRO A 358 6.94 -11.63 -20.17
N ALA A 359 7.17 -12.38 -21.26
CA ALA A 359 8.12 -12.01 -22.30
C ALA A 359 7.64 -10.86 -23.21
N SER A 360 6.32 -10.69 -23.36
CA SER A 360 5.72 -9.73 -24.30
C SER A 360 5.53 -8.33 -23.72
N ILE A 361 5.68 -8.17 -22.39
CA ILE A 361 5.67 -6.88 -21.70
C ILE A 361 7.10 -6.33 -21.64
N LEU A 362 7.27 -5.08 -22.03
CA LEU A 362 8.57 -4.41 -22.10
C LEU A 362 8.56 -3.08 -21.36
N PHE A 363 9.71 -2.72 -20.80
CA PHE A 363 9.97 -1.40 -20.23
C PHE A 363 11.16 -0.77 -20.95
N LEU A 364 11.01 0.46 -21.42
CA LEU A 364 12.04 1.17 -22.16
C LEU A 364 13.01 1.88 -21.19
N ARG A 365 14.31 1.57 -21.26
CA ARG A 365 15.32 2.27 -20.46
C ARG A 365 15.66 3.62 -21.07
N THR A 366 15.56 4.66 -20.26
CA THR A 366 16.06 6.01 -20.57
C THR A 366 17.41 6.22 -19.89
N PRO A 367 18.23 7.18 -20.35
CA PRO A 367 19.45 7.57 -19.63
C PRO A 367 19.22 8.05 -18.19
N SER A 368 17.98 8.42 -17.85
CA SER A 368 17.56 8.94 -16.55
C SER A 368 16.77 7.93 -15.70
N GLY A 369 16.66 6.66 -16.11
CA GLY A 369 15.88 5.63 -15.42
C GLY A 369 14.98 4.80 -16.35
N THR A 370 14.21 3.88 -15.80
CA THR A 370 13.25 3.03 -16.52
C THR A 370 11.83 3.38 -16.08
N PRO A 371 11.09 4.24 -16.81
CA PRO A 371 9.75 4.64 -16.40
C PRO A 371 8.81 3.43 -16.21
N LEU A 372 7.88 3.52 -15.26
CA LEU A 372 6.83 2.53 -14.97
C LEU A 372 5.72 2.51 -16.03
N LYS A 373 6.09 2.57 -17.32
CA LYS A 373 5.18 2.48 -18.46
C LYS A 373 5.45 1.20 -19.24
N PRO A 374 4.57 0.19 -19.17
CA PRO A 374 4.73 -1.05 -19.91
C PRO A 374 4.32 -0.89 -21.37
N TYR A 375 5.05 -1.58 -22.26
CA TYR A 375 4.82 -1.65 -23.69
C TYR A 375 4.59 -3.09 -24.14
N ILE A 376 3.82 -3.26 -25.22
CA ILE A 376 3.62 -4.53 -25.92
C ILE A 376 4.32 -4.46 -27.27
N GLU A 377 5.20 -5.41 -27.56
CA GLU A 377 5.91 -5.49 -28.84
C GLU A 377 5.27 -6.49 -29.81
N LEU A 378 5.14 -6.06 -31.06
CA LEU A 378 4.73 -6.89 -32.18
C LEU A 378 5.70 -6.70 -33.34
N HIS A 379 6.01 -7.79 -34.05
CA HIS A 379 6.77 -7.74 -35.30
C HIS A 379 5.90 -8.22 -36.46
N PHE A 380 5.72 -7.37 -37.45
CA PHE A 380 4.99 -7.65 -38.68
C PHE A 380 5.97 -8.23 -39.72
N GLY A 381 5.70 -9.43 -40.23
CA GLY A 381 6.39 -10.00 -41.40
C GLY A 381 7.25 -11.25 -41.18
N LYS A 382 7.39 -11.76 -39.95
CA LYS A 382 7.57 -13.21 -39.73
C LYS A 382 6.17 -13.80 -39.66
N ASP A 383 5.93 -14.97 -40.25
CA ASP A 383 4.61 -15.59 -40.32
C ASP A 383 3.88 -15.50 -38.97
N ILE A 384 3.02 -14.47 -38.82
CA ILE A 384 2.08 -14.41 -37.73
C ILE A 384 1.04 -15.42 -38.17
N GLU A 385 1.26 -16.69 -37.83
CA GLU A 385 0.24 -17.72 -37.92
C GLU A 385 -0.89 -17.29 -36.98
N PHE A 386 -1.77 -16.43 -37.46
CA PHE A 386 -3.10 -16.28 -36.93
C PHE A 386 -3.80 -17.61 -37.15
N SER A 387 -3.61 -18.54 -36.21
CA SER A 387 -4.51 -19.66 -36.03
C SER A 387 -5.87 -19.08 -35.66
N ALA A 388 -6.65 -18.71 -36.69
CA ALA A 388 -8.08 -18.64 -36.60
C ALA A 388 -8.56 -20.01 -36.11
N ALA A 389 -8.94 -20.11 -34.84
CA ALA A 389 -9.69 -21.22 -34.28
C ALA A 389 -9.24 -22.62 -34.77
N ASN A 390 -8.01 -23.04 -34.47
CA ASN A 390 -7.67 -24.46 -34.60
C ASN A 390 -8.08 -25.21 -33.33
N THR A 391 -9.31 -25.70 -33.35
CA THR A 391 -9.58 -27.09 -32.98
C THR A 391 -8.58 -27.98 -33.73
N THR A 392 -7.48 -28.35 -33.09
CA THR A 392 -6.62 -29.43 -33.58
C THR A 392 -6.44 -30.45 -32.47
N SER A 393 -7.13 -31.57 -32.69
CA SER A 393 -6.89 -32.88 -32.13
C SER A 393 -5.39 -33.21 -32.14
N CYS A 394 -4.88 -33.58 -30.98
CA CYS A 394 -3.64 -34.30 -30.81
C CYS A 394 -3.82 -35.72 -31.38
N ASN A 395 -3.15 -36.01 -32.50
CA ASN A 395 -2.82 -37.38 -32.89
C ASN A 395 -1.29 -37.51 -32.90
N ASP A 396 -0.87 -38.73 -32.52
CA ASP A 396 0.47 -39.34 -32.56
C ASP A 396 1.35 -38.97 -31.34
N ASP A 397 1.78 -39.87 -30.44
CA ASP A 397 1.94 -41.33 -30.46
C ASP A 397 1.82 -41.96 -29.05
N ASP A 398 1.26 -43.18 -28.99
CA ASP A 398 1.50 -44.26 -28.01
C ASP A 398 1.33 -44.04 -26.49
N ASP A 399 0.11 -43.72 -26.02
CA ASP A 399 -0.34 -44.08 -24.66
C ASP A 399 -1.84 -44.45 -24.65
N GLU A 400 -2.17 -45.75 -24.56
CA GLU A 400 -3.53 -46.30 -24.63
C GLU A 400 -4.43 -46.04 -23.40
N ASP A 401 -4.18 -44.98 -22.60
CA ASP A 401 -5.00 -44.65 -21.41
C ASP A 401 -5.29 -43.13 -21.25
N PHE A 402 -5.16 -42.31 -22.30
CA PHE A 402 -5.38 -40.86 -22.20
C PHE A 402 -6.79 -40.44 -22.67
N ASP A 403 -7.65 -40.02 -21.74
CA ASP A 403 -8.99 -39.50 -22.04
C ASP A 403 -8.88 -38.03 -22.54
N PRO A 404 -9.35 -37.69 -23.76
CA PRO A 404 -9.32 -36.31 -24.26
C PRO A 404 -10.11 -35.30 -23.41
N ASP A 405 -11.02 -35.76 -22.53
CA ASP A 405 -11.73 -34.92 -21.58
C ASP A 405 -10.89 -34.52 -20.33
N ASP A 406 -9.69 -35.10 -20.15
CA ASP A 406 -8.77 -34.73 -19.05
C ASP A 406 -7.99 -33.42 -19.32
N LEU A 407 -8.08 -32.84 -20.52
CA LEU A 407 -7.47 -31.55 -20.87
C LEU A 407 -8.46 -30.39 -20.68
N ILE A 408 -8.61 -29.96 -19.42
CA ILE A 408 -9.36 -28.76 -19.05
C ILE A 408 -8.61 -27.49 -19.53
N SER A 409 -8.90 -27.03 -20.75
CA SER A 409 -8.39 -25.75 -21.26
C SER A 409 -9.26 -24.55 -20.82
N HIS A 410 -8.59 -23.41 -20.60
CA HIS A 410 -9.25 -22.14 -20.32
C HIS A 410 -9.67 -21.46 -21.63
N PRO A 411 -10.91 -20.91 -21.76
CA PRO A 411 -11.41 -20.32 -23.01
C PRO A 411 -10.63 -19.08 -23.45
N TYR A 412 -9.96 -18.40 -22.51
CA TYR A 412 -9.15 -17.22 -22.77
C TYR A 412 -7.74 -17.42 -22.18
N PRO A 413 -6.77 -17.93 -22.97
CA PRO A 413 -5.40 -18.10 -22.53
C PRO A 413 -4.75 -16.83 -21.98
N SER A 414 -5.06 -15.68 -22.57
CA SER A 414 -4.55 -14.38 -22.13
C SER A 414 -4.95 -14.02 -20.69
N LEU A 415 -6.09 -14.52 -20.18
CA LEU A 415 -6.50 -14.36 -18.78
C LEU A 415 -5.66 -15.23 -17.84
N VAL A 416 -5.26 -16.42 -18.28
CA VAL A 416 -4.34 -17.29 -17.53
C VAL A 416 -2.97 -16.64 -17.44
N SER A 417 -2.47 -16.07 -18.53
CA SER A 417 -1.23 -15.31 -18.54
C SER A 417 -1.30 -14.06 -17.64
N LEU A 418 -2.44 -13.36 -17.61
CA LEU A 418 -2.66 -12.26 -16.67
C LEU A 418 -2.62 -12.76 -15.23
N ALA A 419 -3.31 -13.84 -14.89
CA ALA A 419 -3.28 -14.45 -13.56
C ALA A 419 -1.84 -14.81 -13.15
N ALA A 420 -1.07 -15.45 -14.05
CA ALA A 420 0.33 -15.77 -13.82
C ALA A 420 1.17 -14.52 -13.52
N MET A 421 1.06 -13.47 -14.35
CA MET A 421 1.79 -12.21 -14.14
C MET A 421 1.39 -11.50 -12.85
N LEU A 422 0.10 -11.52 -12.46
CA LEU A 422 -0.37 -10.94 -11.20
C LEU A 422 0.22 -11.69 -9.99
N ILE A 423 0.32 -13.02 -10.05
CA ILE A 423 0.99 -13.83 -9.02
C ILE A 423 2.48 -13.48 -8.95
N GLU A 424 3.17 -13.46 -10.09
CA GLU A 424 4.60 -13.13 -10.15
C GLU A 424 4.87 -11.75 -9.55
N LEU A 425 4.06 -10.77 -9.95
CA LEU A 425 4.18 -9.38 -9.54
C LEU A 425 3.93 -9.19 -8.05
N HIS A 426 2.86 -9.80 -7.52
CA HIS A 426 2.50 -9.66 -6.10
C HIS A 426 3.57 -10.27 -5.18
N LEU A 427 4.05 -11.46 -5.53
CA LEU A 427 5.06 -12.18 -4.77
C LEU A 427 6.51 -11.77 -5.11
N ALA A 428 6.69 -10.79 -6.02
CA ALA A 428 7.97 -10.31 -6.50
C ALA A 428 8.93 -11.43 -6.94
N ARG A 429 8.40 -12.52 -7.51
CA ARG A 429 9.15 -13.74 -7.82
C ARG A 429 8.56 -14.44 -9.03
N ARG A 430 9.42 -14.96 -9.92
CA ARG A 430 8.97 -15.75 -11.09
C ARG A 430 8.12 -16.96 -10.69
N LEU A 431 7.14 -17.27 -11.51
CA LEU A 431 6.18 -18.36 -11.27
C LEU A 431 6.88 -19.71 -11.22
N GLN A 432 7.92 -19.88 -12.03
CA GLN A 432 8.79 -21.05 -12.00
C GLN A 432 9.48 -21.25 -10.64
N ALA A 433 9.99 -20.18 -10.03
CA ALA A 433 10.62 -20.26 -8.71
C ALA A 433 9.57 -20.49 -7.61
N ILE A 434 8.34 -19.97 -7.77
CA ILE A 434 7.23 -20.26 -6.86
C ILE A 434 6.83 -21.75 -6.97
N ALA A 435 6.74 -22.28 -8.18
CA ALA A 435 6.41 -23.69 -8.42
C ALA A 435 7.44 -24.63 -7.75
N GLN A 436 8.73 -24.32 -7.86
CA GLN A 436 9.82 -25.08 -7.23
C GLN A 436 9.69 -25.16 -5.70
N VAL A 437 9.28 -24.08 -5.04
CA VAL A 437 9.08 -24.06 -3.57
C VAL A 437 7.98 -25.04 -3.14
N TYR A 438 6.97 -25.26 -3.97
CA TYR A 438 5.85 -26.17 -3.69
C TYR A 438 5.97 -27.53 -4.38
N ASP A 439 7.14 -27.87 -4.93
CA ASP A 439 7.41 -29.11 -5.67
C ASP A 439 6.44 -29.34 -6.84
N LEU A 440 6.10 -28.26 -7.55
CA LEU A 440 5.26 -28.26 -8.75
C LEU A 440 6.12 -28.07 -10.01
N LYS A 441 5.72 -28.71 -11.10
CA LYS A 441 6.35 -28.53 -12.42
C LYS A 441 5.74 -27.33 -13.14
N PHE A 442 6.58 -26.38 -13.50
CA PHE A 442 6.20 -25.24 -14.34
C PHE A 442 7.34 -24.92 -15.32
N ASP A 443 6.99 -24.78 -16.59
CA ASP A 443 7.88 -24.40 -17.69
C ASP A 443 7.17 -23.34 -18.56
N ASP A 444 7.92 -22.34 -19.02
CA ASP A 444 7.41 -21.25 -19.85
C ASP A 444 6.91 -21.77 -21.22
N ASP A 445 7.42 -22.92 -21.68
CA ASP A 445 7.10 -23.57 -22.96
C ASP A 445 5.91 -24.55 -22.88
N MET A 446 5.23 -24.64 -21.73
CA MET A 446 4.05 -25.50 -21.57
C MET A 446 2.90 -25.09 -22.51
N ASN A 447 2.10 -26.07 -22.95
CA ASN A 447 0.86 -25.81 -23.69
C ASN A 447 -0.18 -25.10 -22.80
N GLU A 448 -1.18 -24.46 -23.41
CA GLU A 448 -2.14 -23.60 -22.70
C GLU A 448 -2.94 -24.34 -21.61
N CYS A 449 -3.28 -25.61 -21.83
CA CYS A 449 -3.98 -26.42 -20.83
C CYS A 449 -3.08 -26.69 -19.62
N ALA A 450 -1.83 -27.05 -19.85
CA ALA A 450 -0.87 -27.34 -18.80
C ALA A 450 -0.51 -26.06 -18.03
N LYS A 451 -0.40 -24.91 -18.71
CA LYS A 451 -0.23 -23.58 -18.09
C LYS A 451 -1.41 -23.22 -17.18
N TYR A 452 -2.64 -23.46 -17.62
CA TYR A 452 -3.83 -23.24 -16.79
C TYR A 452 -3.81 -24.07 -15.51
N THR A 453 -3.58 -25.38 -15.65
CA THR A 453 -3.55 -26.31 -14.51
C THR A 453 -2.44 -25.95 -13.52
N ALA A 454 -1.23 -25.71 -14.02
CA ALA A 454 -0.08 -25.36 -13.19
C ALA A 454 -0.30 -24.02 -12.47
N THR A 455 -0.75 -22.98 -13.18
CA THR A 455 -1.03 -21.66 -12.58
C THR A 455 -2.12 -21.76 -11.50
N THR A 456 -3.19 -22.53 -11.75
CA THR A 456 -4.26 -22.76 -10.77
C THR A 456 -3.76 -23.49 -9.53
N GLN A 457 -2.91 -24.50 -9.70
CA GLN A 457 -2.32 -25.23 -8.57
C GLN A 457 -1.39 -24.34 -7.75
N ILE A 458 -0.52 -23.57 -8.40
CA ILE A 458 0.38 -22.60 -7.76
C ILE A 458 -0.43 -21.59 -6.96
N PHE A 459 -1.44 -20.98 -7.59
CA PHE A 459 -2.31 -20.01 -6.93
C PHE A 459 -2.99 -20.58 -5.68
N LYS A 460 -3.53 -21.80 -5.73
CA LYS A 460 -4.14 -22.45 -4.55
C LYS A 460 -3.18 -22.60 -3.38
N ARG A 461 -1.87 -22.71 -3.63
CA ARG A 461 -0.84 -22.85 -2.59
C ARG A 461 -0.39 -21.52 -2.00
N CYS A 462 -0.34 -20.46 -2.81
CA CYS A 462 0.12 -19.12 -2.39
C CYS A 462 -0.99 -18.09 -2.19
N LYS A 463 -2.28 -18.45 -2.37
CA LYS A 463 -3.40 -17.49 -2.31
C LYS A 463 -3.51 -16.70 -1.00
N ASN A 464 -3.03 -17.26 0.11
CA ASN A 464 -3.08 -16.59 1.42
C ASN A 464 -2.00 -15.53 1.58
N ASP A 465 -0.98 -15.56 0.72
CA ASP A 465 0.13 -14.61 0.68
C ASP A 465 -0.16 -13.44 -0.29
N ILE A 466 -1.38 -13.39 -0.85
CA ILE A 466 -1.83 -12.40 -1.83
C ILE A 466 -2.94 -11.53 -1.24
N SER A 467 -2.93 -10.22 -1.49
CA SER A 467 -3.98 -9.30 -1.03
C SER A 467 -5.37 -9.75 -1.46
N GLU A 468 -6.39 -9.49 -0.65
CA GLU A 468 -7.76 -9.97 -0.90
C GLU A 468 -8.30 -9.55 -2.27
N ALA A 469 -8.16 -8.28 -2.64
CA ALA A 469 -8.65 -7.78 -3.92
C ALA A 469 -7.85 -8.32 -5.13
N THR A 470 -6.52 -8.50 -5.00
CA THR A 470 -5.71 -9.14 -6.06
C THR A 470 -6.02 -10.64 -6.15
N ARG A 471 -6.26 -11.31 -5.02
CA ARG A 471 -6.67 -12.72 -4.95
C ARG A 471 -8.00 -12.93 -5.66
N GLU A 472 -8.99 -12.08 -5.40
CA GLU A 472 -10.28 -12.10 -6.10
C GLU A 472 -10.09 -11.89 -7.61
N ALA A 473 -9.29 -10.90 -8.02
CA ALA A 473 -9.01 -10.66 -9.44
C ALA A 473 -8.36 -11.88 -10.13
N ILE A 474 -7.42 -12.56 -9.46
CA ILE A 474 -6.78 -13.79 -9.97
C ILE A 474 -7.78 -14.95 -10.02
N GLU A 475 -8.62 -15.12 -9.00
CA GLU A 475 -9.69 -16.14 -8.99
C GLU A 475 -10.62 -15.98 -10.18
N GLN A 476 -11.00 -14.74 -10.50
CA GLN A 476 -11.85 -14.45 -11.67
C GLN A 476 -11.11 -14.70 -12.99
N CYS A 477 -9.81 -14.39 -13.10
CA CYS A 477 -9.02 -14.69 -14.30
C CYS A 477 -8.87 -16.19 -14.57
N LEU A 478 -8.90 -17.03 -13.53
CA LEU A 478 -8.82 -18.49 -13.64
C LEU A 478 -10.19 -19.19 -13.70
N ASP A 479 -11.28 -18.42 -13.58
CA ASP A 479 -12.65 -18.92 -13.66
C ASP A 479 -13.08 -19.12 -15.12
N ARG A 480 -13.24 -20.39 -15.51
CA ARG A 480 -13.70 -20.79 -16.84
C ARG A 480 -15.12 -20.31 -17.16
N THR A 481 -15.89 -19.94 -16.13
CA THR A 481 -17.28 -19.49 -16.26
C THR A 481 -17.44 -17.98 -16.29
N ILE A 482 -16.34 -17.22 -16.25
CA ILE A 482 -16.38 -15.74 -16.24
C ILE A 482 -17.18 -15.15 -17.41
N VAL A 483 -17.28 -15.86 -18.54
CA VAL A 483 -17.94 -15.40 -19.78
C VAL A 483 -19.16 -16.25 -20.16
N VAL A 484 -19.74 -16.97 -19.21
CA VAL A 484 -20.83 -17.92 -19.46
C VAL A 484 -22.09 -17.46 -18.73
N ASP A 485 -23.18 -17.18 -19.46
CA ASP A 485 -24.49 -16.86 -18.88
C ASP A 485 -25.06 -18.06 -18.08
N GLU A 486 -26.07 -17.84 -17.22
CA GLU A 486 -26.77 -18.89 -16.45
C GLU A 486 -27.29 -20.04 -17.35
N ALA A 487 -27.45 -19.76 -18.65
CA ALA A 487 -27.87 -20.70 -19.70
C ALA A 487 -26.74 -21.30 -20.57
N ARG A 488 -25.46 -21.10 -20.23
CA ARG A 488 -24.28 -21.63 -20.96
C ARG A 488 -24.07 -21.17 -22.42
N LYS A 489 -24.44 -19.93 -22.76
CA LYS A 489 -24.19 -19.34 -24.09
C LYS A 489 -23.01 -18.37 -24.08
N SER A 490 -22.31 -18.23 -25.22
CA SER A 490 -21.22 -17.25 -25.39
C SER A 490 -21.78 -15.83 -25.38
N LEU A 491 -21.21 -14.96 -24.54
CA LEU A 491 -21.56 -13.55 -24.44
C LEU A 491 -20.95 -12.74 -25.61
N ASP A 492 -21.52 -11.57 -25.90
CA ASP A 492 -20.97 -10.62 -26.86
C ASP A 492 -19.75 -9.89 -26.26
N ALA A 493 -18.80 -9.48 -27.11
CA ALA A 493 -17.52 -8.89 -26.70
C ALA A 493 -17.67 -7.69 -25.74
N HIS A 494 -18.74 -6.91 -25.87
CA HIS A 494 -19.03 -5.79 -24.97
C HIS A 494 -19.40 -6.27 -23.55
N THR A 495 -20.25 -7.29 -23.43
CA THR A 495 -20.61 -7.89 -22.14
C THR A 495 -19.42 -8.61 -21.51
N VAL A 496 -18.59 -9.31 -22.29
CA VAL A 496 -17.34 -9.91 -21.79
C VAL A 496 -16.43 -8.86 -21.17
N ARG A 497 -16.22 -7.75 -21.89
CA ARG A 497 -15.41 -6.63 -21.43
C ARG A 497 -15.95 -6.02 -20.14
N SER A 498 -17.26 -5.76 -20.07
CA SER A 498 -17.88 -5.14 -18.90
C SER A 498 -17.78 -6.05 -17.67
N ILE A 499 -18.03 -7.36 -17.84
CA ILE A 499 -17.82 -8.35 -16.78
C ILE A 499 -16.36 -8.38 -16.34
N PHE A 500 -15.41 -8.38 -17.28
CA PHE A 500 -13.99 -8.36 -16.97
C PHE A 500 -13.59 -7.09 -16.20
N TYR A 501 -14.09 -5.93 -16.59
CA TYR A 501 -13.87 -4.69 -15.85
C TYR A 501 -14.41 -4.80 -14.42
N THR A 502 -15.68 -5.19 -14.25
CA THR A 502 -16.30 -5.28 -12.92
C THR A 502 -15.61 -6.30 -12.04
N LYS A 503 -15.28 -7.48 -12.57
CA LYS A 503 -14.77 -8.60 -11.77
C LYS A 503 -13.25 -8.58 -11.55
N VAL A 504 -12.48 -7.98 -12.46
CA VAL A 504 -11.01 -7.98 -12.42
C VAL A 504 -10.46 -6.57 -12.26
N VAL A 505 -10.67 -5.70 -13.26
CA VAL A 505 -9.99 -4.39 -13.30
C VAL A 505 -10.42 -3.49 -12.14
N SER A 506 -11.72 -3.39 -11.87
CA SER A 506 -12.23 -2.55 -10.78
C SER A 506 -11.74 -3.00 -9.40
N ARG A 507 -11.43 -4.29 -9.24
CA ARG A 507 -10.84 -4.85 -8.01
C ARG A 507 -9.38 -4.45 -7.87
N LEU A 508 -8.61 -4.46 -8.96
CA LEU A 508 -7.24 -3.98 -8.97
C LEU A 508 -7.16 -2.46 -8.73
N GLU A 509 -8.09 -1.69 -9.31
CA GLU A 509 -8.23 -0.25 -9.03
C GLU A 509 -8.56 0.00 -7.57
N TYR A 510 -9.52 -0.75 -7.02
CA TYR A 510 -9.89 -0.67 -5.62
C TYR A 510 -8.69 -0.98 -4.72
N ASP A 511 -7.92 -2.04 -5.02
CA ASP A 511 -6.72 -2.41 -4.26
C ASP A 511 -5.66 -1.29 -4.27
N LEU A 512 -5.47 -0.64 -5.43
CA LEU A 512 -4.56 0.51 -5.57
C LEU A 512 -5.04 1.71 -4.75
N GLU A 513 -6.30 2.10 -4.86
CA GLU A 513 -6.84 3.33 -4.24
C GLU A 513 -7.06 3.20 -2.73
N GLN A 514 -7.44 2.02 -2.24
CA GLN A 514 -7.54 1.78 -0.80
C GLN A 514 -6.17 1.90 -0.12
N THR A 515 -5.15 1.36 -0.77
CA THR A 515 -3.78 1.34 -0.25
C THR A 515 -3.10 2.70 -0.43
N PHE A 516 -3.35 3.39 -1.55
CA PHE A 516 -2.76 4.68 -1.89
C PHE A 516 -3.83 5.72 -2.24
N LYS A 517 -4.50 6.26 -1.22
CA LYS A 517 -5.58 7.26 -1.36
C LYS A 517 -5.20 8.53 -2.14
N HIS A 518 -3.91 8.79 -2.35
CA HIS A 518 -3.40 9.94 -3.11
C HIS A 518 -3.24 9.68 -4.61
N ILE A 519 -3.29 8.41 -5.04
CA ILE A 519 -3.18 8.03 -6.45
C ILE A 519 -4.59 7.94 -7.02
N SER A 520 -4.98 8.91 -7.83
CA SER A 520 -6.22 8.81 -8.60
C SER A 520 -5.98 7.98 -9.85
N ILE A 521 -6.90 7.05 -10.15
CA ILE A 521 -6.88 6.32 -11.43
C ILE A 521 -6.88 7.26 -12.65
N GLU A 522 -7.52 8.43 -12.52
CA GLU A 522 -7.64 9.42 -13.60
C GLU A 522 -6.29 10.05 -13.96
N THR A 523 -5.37 10.12 -12.99
CA THR A 523 -4.03 10.68 -13.19
C THR A 523 -2.96 9.60 -13.30
N LEU A 524 -3.35 8.31 -13.31
CA LEU A 524 -2.42 7.19 -13.17
C LEU A 524 -1.38 7.14 -14.29
N ASP A 525 -1.77 7.40 -15.53
CA ASP A 525 -0.87 7.40 -16.70
C ASP A 525 0.26 8.44 -16.55
N ALA A 526 -0.05 9.61 -15.99
CA ALA A 526 0.91 10.69 -15.75
C ALA A 526 1.79 10.42 -14.53
N GLU A 527 1.22 9.81 -13.49
CA GLU A 527 1.97 9.41 -12.29
C GLU A 527 2.95 8.28 -12.61
N ALA A 528 2.53 7.28 -13.39
CA ALA A 528 3.37 6.16 -13.81
C ALA A 528 4.60 6.61 -14.61
N GLN A 529 4.46 7.64 -15.46
CA GLN A 529 5.58 8.20 -16.22
C GLN A 529 6.66 8.83 -15.32
N LYS A 530 6.27 9.31 -14.14
CA LYS A 530 7.21 9.88 -13.18
C LYS A 530 7.97 8.78 -12.46
N LEU A 531 7.39 7.61 -12.24
CA LEU A 531 8.00 6.55 -11.42
C LEU A 531 9.07 5.77 -12.21
N ASP A 532 10.24 5.56 -11.60
CA ASP A 532 11.32 4.72 -12.13
C ASP A 532 11.30 3.30 -11.51
N LEU A 533 11.25 2.28 -12.37
CA LEU A 533 11.33 0.84 -12.08
C LEU A 533 12.70 0.38 -11.59
N THR A 534 13.76 1.04 -12.04
CA THR A 534 15.16 0.70 -11.72
C THR A 534 15.76 1.61 -10.64
N GLY A 535 15.04 2.67 -10.25
CA GLY A 535 15.49 3.67 -9.30
C GLY A 535 14.36 4.12 -8.38
N TRP A 536 14.10 3.35 -7.32
CA TRP A 536 13.35 3.77 -6.11
C TRP A 536 12.11 4.66 -6.34
N SER A 537 11.29 4.42 -7.37
CA SER A 537 10.09 5.25 -7.62
C SER A 537 10.40 6.76 -7.70
N GLN A 538 11.62 7.16 -8.06
CA GLN A 538 12.01 8.57 -8.19
C GLN A 538 11.40 9.18 -9.46
N PRO A 539 11.05 10.48 -9.48
CA PRO A 539 10.67 11.20 -10.68
C PRO A 539 11.76 11.03 -11.76
N THR A 540 11.42 10.48 -12.92
CA THR A 540 12.32 10.48 -14.08
C THR A 540 12.78 11.93 -14.33
N VAL A 541 14.07 12.24 -14.14
CA VAL A 541 14.61 13.59 -14.37
C VAL A 541 14.65 13.84 -15.88
N LEU A 542 13.55 14.33 -16.43
CA LEU A 542 13.51 14.92 -17.76
C LEU A 542 14.29 16.24 -17.73
N ASN A 543 15.52 16.20 -18.26
CA ASN A 543 16.29 17.41 -18.53
C ASN A 543 15.44 18.37 -19.37
N LYS A 544 14.89 19.41 -18.74
CA LYS A 544 14.32 20.55 -19.43
C LYS A 544 15.47 21.28 -20.14
N VAL A 545 15.66 20.97 -21.42
CA VAL A 545 16.46 21.82 -22.30
C VAL A 545 15.68 23.12 -22.49
N ILE A 546 16.14 24.18 -21.82
CA ILE A 546 15.69 25.55 -22.05
C ILE A 546 16.17 25.96 -23.46
N PRO A 547 15.30 26.42 -24.38
CA PRO A 547 15.77 27.03 -25.61
C PRO A 547 16.37 28.41 -25.32
N ASP A 548 17.62 28.55 -25.73
CA ASP A 548 18.43 29.76 -25.78
C ASP A 548 17.65 31.03 -26.21
N PRO A 549 17.65 32.12 -25.41
CA PRO A 549 17.15 33.41 -25.86
C PRO A 549 18.23 34.08 -26.72
N ARG A 550 18.03 34.02 -28.04
CA ARG A 550 18.74 34.87 -29.01
C ARG A 550 18.81 36.31 -28.52
N LYS A 551 20.02 36.83 -28.33
CA LYS A 551 20.31 38.25 -28.53
C LYS A 551 21.62 38.42 -29.28
N ASP A 552 21.45 38.63 -30.59
CA ASP A 552 22.42 39.37 -31.38
C ASP A 552 22.38 40.85 -30.97
N ASP A 553 23.58 41.34 -30.67
CA ASP A 553 24.14 42.57 -31.23
C ASP A 553 23.65 43.93 -30.68
N ARG A 554 24.51 44.59 -29.86
CA ARG A 554 25.32 45.78 -30.27
C ARG A 554 25.80 46.66 -29.11
N LEU A 555 27.12 46.93 -29.16
CA LEU A 555 27.80 48.22 -28.94
C LEU A 555 27.78 48.87 -27.53
N LEU A 556 28.94 48.96 -26.86
CA LEU A 556 29.91 50.07 -26.96
C LEU A 556 30.95 50.04 -25.81
N GLY A 557 32.21 50.28 -26.20
CA GLY A 557 33.36 50.86 -25.46
C GLY A 557 33.48 50.69 -23.94
N SER A 558 34.64 50.38 -23.37
CA SER A 558 35.87 51.15 -23.55
C SER A 558 37.03 50.51 -22.75
N ARG A 559 38.24 50.56 -23.33
CA ARG A 559 39.60 50.75 -22.74
C ARG A 559 39.77 50.49 -21.22
N VAL A 560 40.80 49.77 -20.77
CA VAL A 560 42.24 50.17 -20.82
C VAL A 560 43.21 48.97 -20.69
N GLN A 561 44.29 49.09 -21.46
CA GLN A 561 45.63 48.47 -21.52
C GLN A 561 46.15 47.72 -20.26
N ARG A 562 46.68 46.48 -20.35
CA ARG A 562 47.97 45.94 -20.91
C ARG A 562 49.18 45.97 -19.93
N PRO A 563 50.19 45.07 -20.09
CA PRO A 563 50.69 44.16 -19.05
C PRO A 563 52.23 44.25 -18.84
N LEU A 564 52.82 43.25 -18.14
CA LEU A 564 54.12 42.56 -18.35
C LEU A 564 54.73 42.14 -16.98
N ARG A 565 55.51 41.07 -16.76
CA ARG A 565 55.83 39.75 -17.36
C ARG A 565 56.98 39.19 -16.50
N GLY A 566 57.05 37.86 -16.27
CA GLY A 566 58.23 37.20 -15.67
C GLY A 566 57.87 35.89 -14.96
N GLN A 567 57.50 34.79 -15.65
CA GLN A 567 58.36 33.78 -16.31
C GLN A 567 58.87 32.64 -15.40
N LYS A 568 58.35 31.42 -15.62
CA LYS A 568 59.02 30.08 -15.68
C LYS A 568 57.95 29.02 -16.06
N ARG A 569 57.97 28.46 -17.28
CA ARG A 569 58.44 27.10 -17.70
C ARG A 569 57.83 25.96 -16.85
N GLY A 570 57.10 24.95 -17.33
CA GLY A 570 56.59 24.57 -18.67
C GLY A 570 56.05 23.11 -18.62
N ARG A 571 54.99 22.80 -19.41
CA ARG A 571 54.49 21.51 -20.00
C ARG A 571 54.53 20.22 -19.13
N GLN A 572 53.54 19.32 -19.12
CA GLN A 572 52.57 18.89 -20.14
C GLN A 572 51.53 17.97 -19.48
N ASP A 573 50.26 18.03 -19.90
CA ASP A 573 49.18 17.11 -19.51
C ASP A 573 49.19 15.78 -20.29
N SER A 574 48.54 14.76 -19.71
CA SER A 574 48.12 13.40 -20.16
C SER A 574 48.78 12.28 -19.32
N GLU A 575 48.17 11.14 -18.97
CA GLU A 575 46.84 10.54 -19.08
C GLU A 575 46.81 9.35 -18.08
N ILE A 576 45.63 9.11 -17.48
CA ILE A 576 44.98 7.81 -17.19
C ILE A 576 45.81 6.63 -16.63
N SER A 577 45.48 6.16 -15.41
CA SER A 577 44.99 4.78 -15.21
C SER A 577 44.15 4.67 -13.94
N ALA A 578 42.85 4.54 -14.16
CA ALA A 578 41.85 4.14 -13.19
C ALA A 578 41.54 2.65 -13.40
N TRP A 579 41.56 1.86 -12.33
CA TRP A 579 40.60 0.79 -12.12
C TRP A 579 40.55 0.35 -10.64
N MET A 580 39.32 0.03 -10.24
CA MET A 580 38.83 -0.71 -9.06
C MET A 580 38.74 -0.01 -7.70
N THR A 581 37.52 0.42 -7.40
CA THR A 581 36.74 0.05 -6.19
C THR A 581 35.28 0.35 -6.51
N LEU A 582 34.44 -0.65 -6.87
CA LEU A 582 33.45 -1.27 -5.97
C LEU A 582 32.53 -0.26 -5.27
N ASP A 583 31.54 0.24 -6.01
CA ASP A 583 30.42 1.01 -5.46
C ASP A 583 29.35 0.04 -4.95
N TRP A 584 29.53 -0.36 -3.69
CA TRP A 584 28.46 -0.79 -2.79
C TRP A 584 28.02 0.44 -2.00
N VAL A 585 26.86 1.00 -2.31
CA VAL A 585 26.14 1.88 -1.39
C VAL A 585 24.70 1.43 -1.41
N GLY A 586 24.31 0.62 -0.42
CA GLY A 586 22.93 0.26 -0.20
C GLY A 586 22.07 1.49 0.08
N ASP A 587 20.79 1.30 -0.14
CA ASP A 587 19.76 2.31 -0.02
C ASP A 587 19.36 2.50 1.44
N ALA A 588 19.27 3.74 1.92
CA ALA A 588 18.67 4.06 3.21
C ALA A 588 17.44 4.95 3.01
N GLN A 589 16.30 4.51 3.54
CA GLN A 589 15.06 5.29 3.59
C GLN A 589 15.12 6.34 4.72
N PHE A 590 14.39 7.45 4.58
CA PHE A 590 14.47 8.58 5.49
C PHE A 590 13.89 8.26 6.89
N PHE A 591 12.73 7.61 6.93
CA PHE A 591 12.20 6.87 8.08
C PHE A 591 12.22 5.39 7.68
N ASP A 592 13.18 4.59 8.16
CA ASP A 592 13.40 3.22 7.68
C ASP A 592 12.81 2.14 8.60
N ASP A 593 11.60 2.33 9.15
CA ASP A 593 10.98 1.34 10.04
C ASP A 593 10.57 0.04 9.32
N GLU A 594 10.82 -1.12 9.93
CA GLU A 594 10.31 -2.39 9.42
C GLU A 594 8.79 -2.48 9.68
N THR A 595 8.01 -2.49 8.60
CA THR A 595 6.56 -2.25 8.60
C THR A 595 5.69 -3.51 8.49
N ALA A 596 6.08 -4.65 9.08
CA ALA A 596 5.22 -5.83 9.11
C ALA A 596 4.57 -6.07 10.50
N PRO A 597 3.34 -5.58 10.75
CA PRO A 597 2.54 -5.96 11.91
C PRO A 597 2.28 -7.48 12.03
N SER A 598 2.39 -8.23 10.93
CA SER A 598 2.10 -9.66 10.84
C SER A 598 3.25 -10.58 11.28
N ASP A 599 4.49 -10.08 11.38
CA ASP A 599 5.68 -10.89 11.69
C ASP A 599 6.18 -10.72 13.13
N ILE A 600 5.60 -9.80 13.92
CA ILE A 600 6.02 -9.56 15.30
C ILE A 600 5.36 -10.58 16.23
N SER A 601 6.13 -11.58 16.67
CA SER A 601 5.64 -12.59 17.62
C SER A 601 5.14 -11.97 18.93
N PHE A 602 4.06 -12.51 19.49
CA PHE A 602 3.57 -12.13 20.83
C PHE A 602 4.66 -12.22 21.90
N VAL A 603 5.63 -13.13 21.73
CA VAL A 603 6.77 -13.31 22.63
C VAL A 603 7.69 -12.07 22.63
N ALA A 604 7.99 -11.51 21.45
CA ALA A 604 8.83 -10.31 21.34
C ALA A 604 8.15 -9.09 21.98
N ARG A 605 6.84 -8.95 21.78
CA ARG A 605 6.03 -7.91 22.46
C ARG A 605 6.12 -8.04 23.98
N ASP A 606 5.80 -9.22 24.51
CA ASP A 606 5.78 -9.44 25.96
C ASP A 606 7.17 -9.23 26.58
N ALA A 607 8.23 -9.53 25.82
CA ALA A 607 9.60 -9.26 26.21
C ALA A 607 9.90 -7.74 26.31
N TYR A 608 9.49 -6.94 25.32
CA TYR A 608 9.57 -5.47 25.40
C TYR A 608 8.78 -4.92 26.58
N ILE A 609 7.53 -5.35 26.78
CA ILE A 609 6.69 -4.90 27.91
C ILE A 609 7.37 -5.22 29.24
N SER A 610 7.93 -6.44 29.39
CA SER A 610 8.69 -6.83 30.58
C SER A 610 9.93 -5.95 30.78
N TRP A 611 10.68 -5.69 29.71
CA TRP A 611 11.86 -4.84 29.73
C TRP A 611 11.52 -3.41 30.17
N LYS A 612 10.48 -2.82 29.58
CA LYS A 612 9.96 -1.49 29.92
C LYS A 612 9.52 -1.41 31.38
N ALA A 613 8.78 -2.40 31.88
CA ALA A 613 8.34 -2.43 33.27
C ALA A 613 9.52 -2.42 34.27
N LYS A 614 10.60 -3.15 33.95
CA LYS A 614 11.83 -3.13 34.74
C LYS A 614 12.52 -1.76 34.69
N TYR A 615 12.57 -1.11 33.53
CA TYR A 615 13.06 0.27 33.41
C TYR A 615 12.22 1.25 34.27
N CYS A 616 10.90 1.20 34.17
CA CYS A 616 10.02 2.07 34.96
C CYS A 616 10.24 1.89 36.47
N SER A 617 10.60 0.68 36.91
CA SER A 617 10.94 0.41 38.31
C SER A 617 12.23 1.12 38.73
N VAL A 618 13.27 1.09 37.88
CA VAL A 618 14.51 1.86 38.08
C VAL A 618 14.23 3.35 38.12
N TYR A 619 13.47 3.88 37.16
CA TYR A 619 13.14 5.30 37.11
C TYR A 619 12.44 5.75 38.41
N LYS A 620 11.41 5.01 38.84
CA LYS A 620 10.68 5.28 40.09
C LYS A 620 11.57 5.20 41.33
N GLN A 621 12.57 4.33 41.34
CA GLN A 621 13.49 4.23 42.46
C GLN A 621 14.48 5.39 42.52
N MET A 622 15.02 5.79 41.36
CA MET A 622 16.13 6.74 41.28
C MET A 622 15.68 8.21 41.22
N ILE A 623 14.53 8.49 40.60
CA ILE A 623 13.90 9.82 40.57
C ILE A 623 12.79 9.92 41.62
N GLY A 624 11.93 8.91 41.72
CA GLY A 624 10.78 8.91 42.64
C GLY A 624 9.85 10.09 42.38
N ASN A 625 9.36 10.73 43.46
CA ASN A 625 8.57 11.96 43.37
C ASN A 625 9.45 13.23 43.45
N ASN A 626 10.78 13.09 43.46
CA ASN A 626 11.70 14.22 43.56
C ASN A 626 11.91 14.82 42.18
N LEU A 627 10.99 15.68 41.77
CA LEU A 627 11.10 16.40 40.52
C LEU A 627 12.07 17.56 40.67
N SER A 628 12.99 17.71 39.71
CA SER A 628 13.80 18.94 39.63
C SER A 628 12.88 20.11 39.36
N THR A 629 13.25 21.28 39.87
CA THR A 629 12.61 22.56 39.48
C THR A 629 12.85 22.91 38.01
N THR A 630 13.76 22.20 37.34
CA THR A 630 14.11 22.34 35.92
C THR A 630 13.99 20.99 35.19
N PRO A 631 12.82 20.70 34.60
CA PRO A 631 12.61 19.52 33.75
C PRO A 631 13.63 19.48 32.60
N VAL A 632 13.94 18.27 32.12
CA VAL A 632 14.75 18.10 30.91
C VAL A 632 13.87 18.40 29.70
N LYS A 633 14.38 19.25 28.80
CA LYS A 633 13.66 19.67 27.60
C LYS A 633 14.12 18.87 26.39
N ILE A 634 13.19 18.25 25.68
CA ILE A 634 13.47 17.37 24.55
C ILE A 634 12.70 17.84 23.32
N ALA A 635 13.40 18.18 22.23
CA ALA A 635 12.78 18.41 20.93
C ALA A 635 12.69 17.10 20.13
N VAL A 636 11.52 16.87 19.55
CA VAL A 636 11.22 15.75 18.64
C VAL A 636 11.10 16.31 17.23
N LEU A 637 12.06 15.99 16.37
CA LEU A 637 12.03 16.37 14.96
C LEU A 637 11.52 15.19 14.16
N ASP A 638 10.23 15.20 13.82
CA ASP A 638 9.55 14.02 13.25
C ASP A 638 8.30 14.42 12.41
N THR A 639 7.38 13.48 12.16
CA THR A 639 6.17 13.67 11.33
C THR A 639 5.03 14.44 11.99
N GLY A 640 5.13 14.67 13.30
CA GLY A 640 4.12 15.39 14.07
C GLY A 640 3.75 14.72 15.39
N LEU A 641 2.59 15.08 15.92
CA LEU A 641 1.97 14.50 17.11
C LEU A 641 0.44 14.50 16.98
N ASP A 642 -0.20 13.35 17.21
CA ASP A 642 -1.64 13.28 17.48
C ASP A 642 -1.93 13.55 18.96
N ARG A 643 -2.25 14.81 19.27
CA ARG A 643 -2.59 15.26 20.63
C ARG A 643 -3.91 14.71 21.15
N SER A 644 -4.79 14.20 20.28
CA SER A 644 -6.07 13.62 20.68
C SER A 644 -5.95 12.20 21.23
N HIS A 645 -4.76 11.61 21.14
CA HIS A 645 -4.52 10.28 21.70
C HIS A 645 -4.55 10.32 23.24
N PRO A 646 -5.24 9.39 23.92
CA PRO A 646 -5.44 9.42 25.38
C PRO A 646 -4.14 9.54 26.20
N ASP A 647 -3.05 8.90 25.76
CA ASP A 647 -1.75 9.04 26.43
C ASP A 647 -1.20 10.47 26.44
N PHE A 648 -1.46 11.24 25.39
CA PHE A 648 -1.02 12.63 25.29
C PHE A 648 -2.04 13.59 25.88
N GLU A 649 -3.34 13.30 25.83
CA GLU A 649 -4.34 14.07 26.59
C GLU A 649 -4.03 14.03 28.10
N ALA A 650 -3.68 12.84 28.62
CA ALA A 650 -3.30 12.66 30.02
C ALA A 650 -1.96 13.34 30.38
N ARG A 651 -1.09 13.58 29.38
CA ARG A 651 0.25 14.16 29.53
C ARG A 651 0.38 15.50 28.81
N GLU A 652 -0.72 16.21 28.60
CA GLU A 652 -0.73 17.47 27.82
C GLU A 652 0.18 18.53 28.47
N GLY A 653 0.32 18.49 29.80
CA GLY A 653 1.27 19.33 30.54
C GLY A 653 2.75 19.07 30.21
N ASN A 654 3.11 17.96 29.57
CA ASN A 654 4.47 17.71 29.10
C ASN A 654 4.74 18.36 27.74
N VAL A 655 3.71 18.65 26.92
CA VAL A 655 3.88 19.23 25.59
C VAL A 655 3.98 20.76 25.69
N GLN A 656 5.21 21.29 25.64
CA GLN A 656 5.48 22.71 25.92
C GLN A 656 5.57 23.58 24.66
N GLY A 657 5.69 22.99 23.48
CA GLY A 657 5.68 23.74 22.22
C GLY A 657 5.54 22.86 21.00
N ILE A 658 4.89 23.40 19.98
CA ILE A 658 4.67 22.74 18.70
C ILE A 658 4.99 23.73 17.58
N LYS A 659 5.58 23.26 16.49
CA LYS A 659 5.77 24.05 15.27
C LYS A 659 5.93 23.15 14.07
N SER A 660 5.25 23.49 12.98
CA SER A 660 5.50 22.89 11.67
C SER A 660 6.52 23.69 10.87
N PHE A 661 7.45 22.96 10.26
CA PHE A 661 8.44 23.46 9.31
C PHE A 661 8.16 22.97 7.88
N THR A 662 7.04 22.27 7.66
CA THR A 662 6.59 21.89 6.31
C THR A 662 5.89 23.09 5.64
N TYR A 663 6.13 23.30 4.34
CA TYR A 663 5.69 24.51 3.63
C TYR A 663 4.27 24.40 3.02
N ASP A 664 3.61 23.24 3.11
CA ASP A 664 2.31 22.97 2.45
C ASP A 664 1.08 23.06 3.37
N CYS A 665 1.23 23.21 4.69
CA CYS A 665 0.09 23.35 5.60
C CYS A 665 -0.26 24.83 5.88
N ARG A 666 -1.56 25.17 5.75
CA ARG A 666 -2.11 26.53 5.90
C ARG A 666 -2.09 27.07 7.35
N GLN A 667 -1.49 26.36 8.31
CA GLN A 667 -1.30 26.78 9.70
C GLN A 667 0.09 26.33 10.18
N LYS A 668 0.91 27.26 10.69
CA LYS A 668 2.27 26.99 11.18
C LYS A 668 2.31 26.23 12.52
N ASP A 669 1.20 26.24 13.25
CA ASP A 669 1.05 25.59 14.57
C ASP A 669 0.34 24.23 14.47
N ASP A 670 0.12 23.72 13.26
CA ASP A 670 -0.47 22.40 13.04
C ASP A 670 0.62 21.33 12.90
N VAL A 671 0.75 20.50 13.93
CA VAL A 671 1.66 19.34 13.94
C VAL A 671 0.91 18.01 13.82
N PHE A 672 -0.30 18.00 13.28
CA PHE A 672 -1.09 16.78 13.10
C PHE A 672 -0.30 15.69 12.37
N ASP A 673 -0.23 14.49 12.96
CA ASP A 673 0.64 13.42 12.46
C ASP A 673 -0.07 12.49 11.48
N CYS A 674 0.20 12.64 10.18
CA CYS A 674 -0.40 11.81 9.13
C CYS A 674 0.32 10.46 8.91
N SER A 675 1.50 10.26 9.53
CA SER A 675 2.32 9.06 9.36
C SER A 675 2.16 8.06 10.52
N GLY A 676 2.09 8.60 11.74
CA GLY A 676 2.10 7.83 12.98
C GLY A 676 3.48 7.64 13.59
N HIS A 677 4.55 7.84 12.81
CA HIS A 677 5.93 7.71 13.30
C HIS A 677 6.23 8.70 14.44
N GLY A 678 5.92 9.99 14.26
CA GLY A 678 6.16 11.03 15.25
C GLY A 678 5.39 10.84 16.55
N THR A 679 4.11 10.44 16.48
CA THR A 679 3.28 10.12 17.64
C THR A 679 3.85 8.94 18.42
N HIS A 680 4.31 7.90 17.71
CA HIS A 680 4.96 6.74 18.30
C HIS A 680 6.25 7.13 19.04
N VAL A 681 7.12 7.89 18.37
CA VAL A 681 8.40 8.40 18.90
C VAL A 681 8.19 9.29 20.13
N ALA A 682 7.23 10.21 20.10
CA ALA A 682 6.89 11.07 21.22
C ALA A 682 6.37 10.27 22.43
N GLY A 683 5.62 9.19 22.18
CA GLY A 683 5.09 8.33 23.23
C GLY A 683 6.22 7.58 23.94
N LEU A 684 7.18 7.07 23.17
CA LEU A 684 8.38 6.43 23.73
C LEU A 684 9.18 7.41 24.59
N LEU A 685 9.39 8.64 24.12
CA LEU A 685 10.11 9.64 24.92
C LEU A 685 9.45 9.88 26.28
N LEU A 686 8.13 10.03 26.33
CA LEU A 686 7.40 10.22 27.59
C LEU A 686 7.28 8.95 28.44
N ASP A 687 7.47 7.77 27.85
CA ASP A 687 7.52 6.52 28.62
C ASP A 687 8.88 6.31 29.29
N PHE A 688 9.96 6.78 28.66
CA PHE A 688 11.32 6.65 29.18
C PHE A 688 11.79 7.90 29.96
N ALA A 689 11.16 9.05 29.77
CA ALA A 689 11.37 10.27 30.53
C ALA A 689 10.02 10.96 30.85
N PRO A 690 9.21 10.40 31.76
CA PRO A 690 7.85 10.87 32.04
C PRO A 690 7.75 12.30 32.56
N ASP A 691 8.82 12.82 33.15
CA ASP A 691 8.88 14.18 33.71
C ASP A 691 9.52 15.19 32.75
N ALA A 692 9.85 14.78 31.51
CA ALA A 692 10.43 15.67 30.52
C ALA A 692 9.39 16.60 29.90
N GLU A 693 9.84 17.79 29.51
CA GLU A 693 9.09 18.69 28.64
C GLU A 693 9.44 18.36 27.19
N ILE A 694 8.44 18.05 26.36
CA ILE A 694 8.64 17.75 24.94
C ILE A 694 8.19 18.90 24.05
N TYR A 695 8.94 19.10 22.97
CA TYR A 695 8.69 20.10 21.94
C TYR A 695 8.61 19.43 20.58
N ILE A 696 7.49 19.58 19.87
CA ILE A 696 7.25 18.87 18.60
C ILE A 696 7.59 19.78 17.43
N ALA A 697 8.67 19.45 16.71
CA ALA A 697 9.00 20.07 15.44
C ALA A 697 8.61 19.12 14.29
N LYS A 698 7.50 19.43 13.63
CA LYS A 698 7.09 18.68 12.45
C LYS A 698 7.97 19.07 11.26
N ILE A 699 8.76 18.13 10.75
CA ILE A 699 9.70 18.34 9.63
C ILE A 699 9.27 17.64 8.34
N SER A 700 8.34 16.70 8.44
CA SER A 700 7.81 15.89 7.34
C SER A 700 6.36 15.51 7.62
N ASP A 701 5.67 15.04 6.59
CA ASP A 701 4.40 14.33 6.69
C ASP A 701 4.63 12.84 6.35
N LEU A 702 4.95 12.56 5.09
CA LEU A 702 5.21 11.20 4.57
C LEU A 702 6.48 11.12 3.69
N GLU A 703 6.99 12.25 3.22
CA GLU A 703 8.12 12.34 2.28
C GLU A 703 9.43 12.71 2.99
N PRO A 704 10.61 12.31 2.48
CA PRO A 704 11.89 12.73 3.06
C PRO A 704 12.01 14.25 3.20
N ALA A 705 12.29 14.72 4.43
CA ALA A 705 12.47 16.14 4.67
C ALA A 705 13.75 16.64 4.00
N LYS A 706 13.73 17.86 3.45
CA LYS A 706 14.95 18.48 2.91
C LYS A 706 15.91 18.84 4.07
N PRO A 707 17.24 18.68 3.91
CA PRO A 707 18.21 19.05 4.94
C PRO A 707 18.07 20.48 5.47
N ALA A 708 17.65 21.43 4.62
CA ALA A 708 17.40 22.82 5.02
C ALA A 708 16.24 22.99 6.03
N ILE A 709 15.17 22.19 5.90
CA ILE A 709 14.02 22.19 6.84
C ILE A 709 14.49 21.69 8.21
N ILE A 710 15.27 20.61 8.21
CA ILE A 710 15.83 20.03 9.44
C ILE A 710 16.80 21.02 10.10
N ALA A 711 17.62 21.70 9.31
CA ALA A 711 18.53 22.73 9.80
C ALA A 711 17.78 23.89 10.49
N GLU A 712 16.65 24.33 9.94
CA GLU A 712 15.77 25.35 10.52
C GLU A 712 15.11 24.85 11.82
N ALA A 713 14.65 23.60 11.83
CA ALA A 713 14.04 22.98 13.01
C ALA A 713 15.04 22.84 14.17
N ILE A 714 16.28 22.41 13.89
CA ILE A 714 17.37 22.36 14.88
C ILE A 714 17.65 23.76 15.43
N ASP A 715 17.83 24.76 14.56
CA ASP A 715 18.11 26.13 15.00
C ASP A 715 16.97 26.70 15.86
N HIS A 716 15.72 26.37 15.54
CA HIS A 716 14.56 26.78 16.34
C HIS A 716 14.53 26.07 17.69
N ALA A 717 14.78 24.76 17.74
CA ALA A 717 14.83 24.00 18.99
C ALA A 717 15.91 24.55 19.94
N VAL A 718 17.07 24.90 19.41
CA VAL A 718 18.18 25.47 20.18
C VAL A 718 17.85 26.90 20.66
N HIS A 719 17.53 27.82 19.75
CA HIS A 719 17.50 29.25 20.12
C HIS A 719 16.16 29.75 20.64
N VAL A 720 15.05 29.07 20.30
CA VAL A 720 13.70 29.49 20.70
C VAL A 720 13.18 28.65 21.86
N TRP A 721 13.31 27.33 21.77
CA TRP A 721 12.84 26.44 22.84
C TRP A 721 13.90 26.18 23.91
N ASN A 722 15.19 26.40 23.60
CA ASN A 722 16.32 26.18 24.51
C ASN A 722 16.29 24.77 25.12
N VAL A 723 16.20 23.78 24.23
CA VAL A 723 16.13 22.37 24.62
C VAL A 723 17.47 21.82 25.09
N ASP A 724 17.45 20.77 25.92
CA ASP A 724 18.64 20.05 26.34
C ASP A 724 18.98 18.90 25.37
N VAL A 725 17.96 18.31 24.75
CA VAL A 725 18.09 17.13 23.88
C VAL A 725 17.28 17.33 22.60
N ILE A 726 17.81 16.87 21.47
CA ILE A 726 17.10 16.75 20.19
C ILE A 726 17.13 15.28 19.75
N SER A 727 15.94 14.70 19.52
CA SER A 727 15.76 13.34 19.00
C SER A 727 15.44 13.40 17.51
N MET A 728 16.22 12.70 16.68
CA MET A 728 16.08 12.62 15.23
C MET A 728 15.99 11.16 14.78
N SER A 729 14.78 10.63 14.72
CA SER A 729 14.51 9.23 14.34
C SER A 729 14.43 9.04 12.82
N PHE A 730 15.39 9.64 12.10
CA PHE A 730 15.49 9.61 10.64
C PHE A 730 16.95 9.69 10.19
N GLY A 731 17.22 9.44 8.91
CA GLY A 731 18.54 9.66 8.35
C GLY A 731 18.63 9.68 6.82
N PHE A 732 19.69 10.30 6.32
CA PHE A 732 20.01 10.35 4.89
C PHE A 732 21.09 9.30 4.54
N PRO A 733 20.96 8.59 3.40
CA PRO A 733 21.93 7.57 2.96
C PRO A 733 23.31 8.17 2.64
N SER A 734 23.36 9.40 2.11
CA SER A 734 24.62 10.06 1.74
C SER A 734 24.65 11.53 2.15
N ARG A 735 25.85 12.09 2.16
CA ARG A 735 26.13 13.53 2.38
C ARG A 735 25.90 14.36 1.11
N GLU A 736 25.57 13.73 -0.01
CA GLU A 736 25.51 14.35 -1.34
C GLU A 736 24.15 14.97 -1.67
N VAL A 737 23.26 15.08 -0.68
CA VAL A 737 21.95 15.74 -0.83
C VAL A 737 22.10 17.25 -0.71
N ASP A 738 21.51 18.00 -1.65
CA ASP A 738 21.49 19.46 -1.64
C ASP A 738 21.00 20.03 -0.29
N GLY A 739 21.77 20.96 0.29
CA GLY A 739 21.46 21.63 1.56
C GLY A 739 22.15 21.03 2.80
N TYR A 740 22.99 20.01 2.63
CA TYR A 740 23.72 19.37 3.73
C TYR A 740 24.59 20.35 4.53
N GLU A 741 25.22 21.36 3.91
CA GLU A 741 26.07 22.33 4.61
C GLU A 741 25.30 23.17 5.63
N LEU A 742 24.00 23.39 5.40
CA LEU A 742 23.12 24.07 6.34
C LEU A 742 22.86 23.17 7.55
N LEU A 743 22.55 21.90 7.32
CA LEU A 743 22.30 20.93 8.38
C LEU A 743 23.55 20.72 9.25
N GLU A 744 24.74 20.53 8.64
CA GLU A 744 25.99 20.44 9.39
C GLU A 744 26.25 21.69 10.24
N ARG A 745 25.97 22.88 9.69
CA ARG A 745 26.15 24.13 10.43
C ARG A 745 25.21 24.22 11.64
N SER A 746 23.94 23.83 11.48
CA SER A 746 22.98 23.78 12.59
C SER A 746 23.35 22.75 13.65
N ILE A 747 23.81 21.56 13.24
CA ILE A 747 24.35 20.53 14.16
C ILE A 747 25.52 21.09 14.97
N ARG A 748 26.50 21.72 14.30
CA ARG A 748 27.65 22.34 14.99
C ARG A 748 27.21 23.43 15.97
N ARG A 749 26.21 24.23 15.61
CA ARG A 749 25.65 25.24 16.53
C ARG A 749 25.00 24.60 17.76
N ALA A 750 24.14 23.60 17.56
CA ALA A 750 23.51 22.89 18.67
C ALA A 750 24.54 22.29 19.63
N VAL A 751 25.60 21.67 19.11
CA VAL A 751 26.70 21.12 19.90
C VAL A 751 27.44 22.22 20.69
N ASN A 752 27.67 23.38 20.08
CA ASN A 752 28.33 24.52 20.75
C ASN A 752 27.48 25.14 21.87
N GLU A 753 26.16 24.97 21.81
CA GLU A 753 25.20 25.40 22.83
C GLU A 753 24.92 24.29 23.87
N ASP A 754 25.78 23.26 23.93
CA ASP A 754 25.67 22.12 24.84
C ASP A 754 24.29 21.41 24.72
N VAL A 755 23.78 21.23 23.49
CA VAL A 755 22.57 20.44 23.20
C VAL A 755 22.95 19.04 22.73
N LEU A 756 22.37 18.01 23.37
CA LEU A 756 22.59 16.61 23.01
C LEU A 756 21.77 16.23 21.78
N LEU A 757 22.43 15.69 20.76
CA LEU A 757 21.79 15.26 19.51
C LEU A 757 21.78 13.74 19.44
N PHE A 758 20.61 13.12 19.31
CA PHE A 758 20.45 11.67 19.11
C PHE A 758 19.91 11.40 17.72
N ALA A 759 20.46 10.40 17.03
CA ALA A 759 19.96 10.00 15.72
C ALA A 759 20.05 8.49 15.45
N ALA A 760 19.10 8.01 14.66
CA ALA A 760 18.97 6.61 14.26
C ALA A 760 20.15 6.19 13.36
N ALA A 761 20.74 5.02 13.66
CA ALA A 761 21.92 4.54 12.95
C ALA A 761 21.62 4.19 11.48
N SER A 762 20.55 3.42 11.23
CA SER A 762 20.00 2.93 9.95
C SER A 762 19.46 1.50 10.14
N ASN A 763 18.52 1.08 9.28
CA ASN A 763 17.86 -0.22 9.26
C ASN A 763 18.12 -1.01 7.96
N ASN A 764 19.24 -0.79 7.26
CA ASN A 764 19.54 -1.50 6.00
C ASN A 764 20.62 -2.57 6.14
N GLY A 765 20.89 -2.99 7.37
CA GLY A 765 21.91 -3.98 7.70
C GLY A 765 23.31 -3.54 7.29
N ALA A 766 24.18 -4.52 7.04
CA ALA A 766 25.53 -4.29 6.53
C ALA A 766 25.59 -3.70 5.10
N ASN A 767 24.44 -3.51 4.44
CA ASN A 767 24.39 -2.99 3.07
C ASN A 767 24.62 -1.46 3.03
N THR A 768 24.45 -0.76 4.15
CA THR A 768 24.69 0.69 4.24
C THR A 768 25.62 1.06 5.39
N LYS A 769 26.26 2.22 5.24
CA LYS A 769 26.92 2.90 6.36
C LYS A 769 25.85 3.61 7.19
N ARG A 770 26.20 3.96 8.43
CA ARG A 770 25.38 4.82 9.29
C ARG A 770 24.82 6.01 8.54
N ALA A 771 23.54 6.29 8.70
CA ALA A 771 22.88 7.42 8.09
C ALA A 771 23.41 8.74 8.64
N TYR A 772 23.20 9.84 7.91
CA TYR A 772 23.42 11.18 8.42
C TYR A 772 22.09 11.74 8.96
N PRO A 773 22.01 12.35 10.16
CA PRO A 773 23.10 12.92 10.94
C PRO A 773 23.81 11.97 11.91
N ALA A 774 23.35 10.72 12.08
CA ALA A 774 23.92 9.79 13.06
C ALA A 774 25.43 9.51 12.89
N ARG A 775 25.96 9.55 11.65
CA ARG A 775 27.41 9.41 11.40
C ARG A 775 28.24 10.63 11.81
N TYR A 776 27.63 11.77 12.14
CA TYR A 776 28.38 12.97 12.54
C TYR A 776 28.98 12.75 13.94
N PRO A 777 30.28 13.03 14.18
CA PRO A 777 30.97 12.64 15.42
C PRO A 777 30.30 13.13 16.72
N ASP A 778 29.76 14.35 16.69
CA ASP A 778 29.11 14.98 17.85
C ASP A 778 27.61 14.66 17.95
N VAL A 779 27.10 13.75 17.11
CA VAL A 779 25.76 13.18 17.22
C VAL A 779 25.87 11.78 17.86
N ILE A 780 24.96 11.48 18.78
CA ILE A 780 24.88 10.19 19.46
C ILE A 780 24.09 9.23 18.57
N CYS A 781 24.81 8.32 17.92
CA CYS A 781 24.26 7.32 17.02
C CYS A 781 23.68 6.14 17.80
N ILE A 782 22.41 5.82 17.58
CA ILE A 782 21.70 4.75 18.31
C ILE A 782 21.33 3.60 17.37
N HIS A 783 21.72 2.39 17.77
CA HIS A 783 21.41 1.13 17.11
C HIS A 783 20.29 0.37 17.86
N SER A 784 19.71 -0.64 17.22
CA SER A 784 18.61 -1.44 17.74
C SER A 784 19.09 -2.78 18.30
N THR A 785 18.40 -3.28 19.31
CA THR A 785 18.60 -4.62 19.86
C THR A 785 17.26 -5.23 20.23
N ASN A 786 17.24 -6.54 20.45
CA ASN A 786 16.14 -7.18 21.17
C ASN A 786 16.24 -6.96 22.69
N ASP A 787 15.30 -7.54 23.44
CA ASP A 787 15.21 -7.44 24.91
C ASP A 787 16.41 -8.00 25.68
N LYS A 788 17.27 -8.79 25.01
CA LYS A 788 18.46 -9.42 25.58
C LYS A 788 19.75 -8.73 25.14
N GLY A 789 19.65 -7.63 24.40
CA GLY A 789 20.79 -6.89 23.89
C GLY A 789 21.49 -7.55 22.70
N ALA A 790 20.88 -8.54 22.04
CA ALA A 790 21.40 -9.00 20.75
C ALA A 790 21.08 -7.92 19.69
N PRO A 791 22.04 -7.51 18.85
CA PRO A 791 21.81 -6.50 17.83
C PRO A 791 20.81 -7.00 16.80
N SER A 792 19.90 -6.12 16.37
CA SER A 792 18.98 -6.38 15.26
C SER A 792 19.73 -6.55 13.95
N ASP A 793 19.25 -7.45 13.09
CA ASP A 793 19.89 -7.79 11.80
C ASP A 793 19.95 -6.61 10.83
N PHE A 794 19.03 -5.65 10.99
CA PHE A 794 18.96 -4.44 10.19
C PHE A 794 19.96 -3.35 10.61
N ASN A 795 20.74 -3.52 11.68
CA ASN A 795 21.73 -2.50 12.05
C ASN A 795 22.88 -2.41 11.04
N PRO A 796 23.45 -1.21 10.83
CA PRO A 796 24.76 -1.10 10.18
C PRO A 796 25.83 -1.78 11.03
N GLY A 797 26.85 -2.33 10.36
CA GLY A 797 27.94 -3.04 11.04
C GLY A 797 28.64 -2.17 12.11
N PRO A 798 29.09 -2.77 13.23
CA PRO A 798 29.68 -2.04 14.33
C PRO A 798 31.02 -1.40 13.93
N VAL A 799 31.26 -0.16 14.39
CA VAL A 799 32.52 0.57 14.20
C VAL A 799 33.32 0.62 15.51
N PRO A 800 34.65 0.83 15.49
CA PRO A 800 35.42 0.89 16.73
C PRO A 800 34.93 1.98 17.69
N GLY A 801 34.39 1.56 18.83
CA GLY A 801 34.18 2.41 20.01
C GLY A 801 33.00 3.38 19.95
N ASP A 802 32.02 3.25 19.05
CA ASP A 802 30.85 4.15 19.03
C ASP A 802 29.56 3.42 18.59
N ASN A 803 29.20 2.31 19.26
CA ASN A 803 28.07 1.43 18.89
C ASN A 803 26.98 1.40 19.97
N LEU A 804 26.60 2.55 20.49
CA LEU A 804 25.50 2.62 21.46
C LEU A 804 24.22 2.04 20.85
N ALA A 805 23.55 1.20 21.62
CA ALA A 805 22.33 0.51 21.20
C ALA A 805 21.36 0.35 22.36
N THR A 806 20.06 0.30 22.10
CA THR A 806 19.07 -0.09 23.11
C THR A 806 17.97 -0.90 22.44
N ILE A 807 16.94 -1.31 23.19
CA ILE A 807 15.86 -2.10 22.64
C ILE A 807 15.18 -1.34 21.49
N GLY A 808 14.96 -1.99 20.36
CA GLY A 808 14.36 -1.39 19.16
C GLY A 808 13.53 -2.38 18.33
N GLU A 809 13.33 -3.61 18.82
CA GLU A 809 12.48 -4.62 18.20
C GLU A 809 11.15 -4.75 18.93
N ALA A 810 10.06 -4.88 18.17
CA ALA A 810 8.71 -5.10 18.70
C ALA A 810 8.25 -4.03 19.71
N ILE A 811 8.66 -2.79 19.49
CA ILE A 811 8.40 -1.65 20.36
C ILE A 811 6.94 -1.24 20.23
N GLU A 812 6.21 -1.29 21.35
CA GLU A 812 4.81 -0.88 21.45
C GLU A 812 4.72 0.54 22.06
N SER A 813 4.00 1.43 21.38
CA SER A 813 3.74 2.82 21.79
C SER A 813 2.46 3.36 21.16
N ALA A 814 2.09 4.60 21.53
CA ALA A 814 0.95 5.33 21.00
C ALA A 814 0.96 5.44 19.47
N TRP A 815 -0.20 5.29 18.86
CA TRP A 815 -0.43 5.44 17.43
C TRP A 815 -1.59 6.43 17.21
N PRO A 816 -1.58 7.28 16.17
CA PRO A 816 -2.63 8.27 16.00
C PRO A 816 -4.03 7.66 15.98
N VAL A 817 -4.96 8.26 16.72
CA VAL A 817 -6.35 7.79 16.86
C VAL A 817 -7.03 7.74 15.51
N HIS A 818 -6.75 8.73 14.66
CA HIS A 818 -7.33 8.82 13.32
C HIS A 818 -6.73 7.81 12.32
N LEU A 819 -5.59 7.18 12.63
CA LEU A 819 -4.98 6.09 11.87
C LEU A 819 -5.26 4.71 12.49
N CYS A 820 -6.05 4.67 13.56
CA CYS A 820 -6.34 3.49 14.36
C CYS A 820 -7.81 3.06 14.18
N ASP A 821 -8.04 1.76 14.01
CA ASP A 821 -9.39 1.20 14.17
C ASP A 821 -9.63 0.88 15.65
N GLN A 822 -10.29 1.81 16.35
CA GLN A 822 -10.59 1.71 17.77
C GLN A 822 -11.46 0.50 18.14
N LYS A 823 -12.17 -0.11 17.18
CA LYS A 823 -12.96 -1.33 17.45
C LYS A 823 -12.08 -2.57 17.61
N VAL A 824 -10.90 -2.55 17.01
CA VAL A 824 -9.92 -3.65 17.04
C VAL A 824 -8.79 -3.34 18.03
N ASN A 825 -8.47 -2.06 18.21
CA ASN A 825 -7.39 -1.58 19.05
C ASN A 825 -7.86 -0.36 19.87
N GLU A 826 -8.57 -0.63 20.96
CA GLU A 826 -9.18 0.41 21.81
C GLU A 826 -8.15 1.42 22.35
N LEU A 827 -6.92 0.96 22.61
CA LEU A 827 -5.84 1.79 23.15
C LEU A 827 -5.06 2.54 22.07
N CYS A 828 -5.34 2.30 20.79
CA CYS A 828 -4.61 2.85 19.66
C CYS A 828 -3.08 2.80 19.78
N VAL A 829 -2.56 1.61 20.11
CA VAL A 829 -1.11 1.35 20.15
C VAL A 829 -0.63 0.60 18.91
N ALA A 830 0.58 0.88 18.44
CA ALA A 830 1.20 0.15 17.33
C ALA A 830 2.52 -0.48 17.76
N ARG A 831 2.90 -1.56 17.06
CA ARG A 831 4.17 -2.27 17.27
C ARG A 831 5.07 -2.08 16.07
N LYS A 832 6.30 -1.63 16.31
CA LYS A 832 7.26 -1.35 15.25
C LYS A 832 8.68 -1.76 15.65
N SER A 833 9.51 -2.03 14.65
CA SER A 833 10.93 -2.36 14.83
C SER A 833 11.78 -1.40 14.01
N GLY A 834 12.92 -0.96 14.57
CA GLY A 834 13.84 -0.05 13.90
C GLY A 834 14.73 0.74 14.84
N THR A 835 15.86 1.22 14.33
CA THR A 835 16.75 2.17 15.03
C THR A 835 16.04 3.49 15.31
N SER A 836 15.02 3.83 14.54
CA SER A 836 14.10 4.95 14.77
C SER A 836 13.35 4.87 16.09
N PHE A 837 13.04 3.67 16.60
CA PHE A 837 12.38 3.48 17.90
C PHE A 837 13.38 3.28 19.05
N ALA A 838 14.56 2.74 18.77
CA ALA A 838 15.65 2.70 19.75
C ALA A 838 16.14 4.11 20.12
N THR A 839 16.16 5.04 19.15
CA THR A 839 16.62 6.43 19.33
C THR A 839 15.86 7.21 20.42
N PRO A 840 14.52 7.30 20.42
CA PRO A 840 13.77 7.98 21.47
C PRO A 840 13.88 7.29 22.84
N ILE A 841 14.07 5.97 22.87
CA ILE A 841 14.31 5.24 24.12
C ILE A 841 15.67 5.65 24.71
N ALA A 842 16.73 5.66 23.90
CA ALA A 842 18.06 6.07 24.34
C ALA A 842 18.12 7.55 24.74
N SER A 843 17.45 8.44 24.01
CA SER A 843 17.38 9.86 24.37
C SER A 843 16.55 10.08 25.64
N GLY A 844 15.49 9.29 25.86
CA GLY A 844 14.76 9.25 27.13
C GLY A 844 15.62 8.78 28.31
N ILE A 845 16.42 7.73 28.13
CA ILE A 845 17.37 7.26 29.15
C ILE A 845 18.44 8.33 29.45
N ALA A 846 18.94 9.03 28.43
CA ALA A 846 19.87 10.13 28.62
C ALA A 846 19.25 11.31 29.36
N ALA A 847 17.98 11.63 29.08
CA ALA A 847 17.20 12.61 29.81
C ALA A 847 17.00 12.20 31.28
N PHE A 848 16.72 10.91 31.54
CA PHE A 848 16.69 10.35 32.90
C PHE A 848 18.04 10.56 33.62
N LEU A 849 19.17 10.26 32.99
CA LEU A 849 20.50 10.44 33.60
C LEU A 849 20.81 11.91 33.86
N LEU A 850 20.45 12.80 32.95
CA LEU A 850 20.59 14.25 33.14
C LEU A 850 19.71 14.76 34.28
N GLN A 851 18.46 14.31 34.34
CA GLN A 851 17.52 14.62 35.41
C GLN A 851 18.03 14.10 36.77
N TYR A 852 18.55 12.88 36.81
CA TYR A 852 19.18 12.30 37.99
C TYR A 852 20.40 13.11 38.45
N ALA A 853 21.27 13.51 37.50
CA ALA A 853 22.44 14.33 37.80
C ALA A 853 22.05 15.70 38.37
N ARG A 854 21.01 16.35 37.83
CA ARG A 854 20.49 17.63 38.36
C ARG A 854 20.01 17.52 39.81
N LEU A 855 19.51 16.35 40.20
CA LEU A 855 18.99 16.10 41.55
C LEU A 855 20.08 15.67 42.55
N ASN A 856 21.06 14.88 42.11
CA ASN A 856 21.95 14.13 43.01
C ASN A 856 23.44 14.48 42.88
N LEU A 857 23.85 15.19 41.83
CA LEU A 857 25.22 15.61 41.59
C LEU A 857 25.38 17.12 41.76
N LEU A 858 26.64 17.60 41.72
CA LEU A 858 26.90 19.03 41.76
C LEU A 858 26.37 19.70 40.46
N PRO A 859 25.86 20.94 40.51
CA PRO A 859 25.35 21.62 39.31
C PRO A 859 26.33 21.63 38.13
N ARG A 860 27.65 21.77 38.42
CA ARG A 860 28.69 21.71 37.38
C ARG A 860 28.81 20.34 36.71
N GLU A 861 28.63 19.26 37.47
CA GLU A 861 28.67 17.89 36.96
C GLU A 861 27.45 17.65 36.05
N ALA A 862 26.27 18.12 36.46
CA ALA A 862 25.05 18.05 35.64
C ALA A 862 25.17 18.86 34.32
N GLU A 863 25.74 20.07 34.38
CA GLU A 863 25.99 20.88 33.17
C GLU A 863 27.02 20.25 32.23
N GLN A 864 28.08 19.62 32.76
CA GLN A 864 29.02 18.87 31.93
C GLN A 864 28.32 17.73 31.18
N LEU A 865 27.34 17.06 31.81
CA LEU A 865 26.61 15.96 31.19
C LEU A 865 25.77 16.37 29.97
N LYS A 866 25.52 17.67 29.76
CA LYS A 866 24.92 18.20 28.53
C LYS A 866 25.84 18.13 27.31
N ARG A 867 27.13 17.87 27.50
CA ARG A 867 28.09 17.72 26.39
C ARG A 867 28.10 16.30 25.87
N CYS A 868 28.10 16.16 24.54
CA CYS A 868 28.02 14.89 23.84
C CYS A 868 29.05 13.86 24.33
N HIS A 869 30.33 14.24 24.51
CA HIS A 869 31.38 13.31 24.91
C HIS A 869 31.20 12.76 26.34
N TYR A 870 30.77 13.59 27.30
CA TYR A 870 30.49 13.12 28.67
C TYR A 870 29.25 12.23 28.70
N MET A 871 28.17 12.61 28.00
CA MET A 871 26.97 11.76 27.93
C MET A 871 27.28 10.42 27.24
N LYS A 872 28.03 10.40 26.13
CA LYS A 872 28.47 9.16 25.47
C LYS A 872 29.27 8.26 26.41
N ALA A 873 30.18 8.83 27.20
CA ALA A 873 30.97 8.06 28.16
C ALA A 873 30.11 7.47 29.27
N VAL A 874 29.18 8.24 29.83
CA VAL A 874 28.24 7.76 30.85
C VAL A 874 27.34 6.66 30.29
N LEU A 875 26.75 6.84 29.10
CA LEU A 875 25.93 5.82 28.44
C LEU A 875 26.69 4.51 28.20
N LYS A 876 27.97 4.59 27.83
CA LYS A 876 28.85 3.42 27.71
C LYS A 876 29.19 2.78 29.05
N ALA A 877 29.39 3.59 30.09
CA ALA A 877 29.71 3.09 31.42
C ALA A 877 28.52 2.38 32.10
N VAL A 878 27.31 2.61 31.60
CA VAL A 878 26.07 1.96 32.05
C VAL A 878 25.50 0.97 31.04
N SER A 879 26.25 0.62 29.99
CA SER A 879 25.86 -0.35 28.98
C SER A 879 26.61 -1.67 29.16
N VAL A 880 26.09 -2.72 28.54
CA VAL A 880 26.72 -4.05 28.48
C VAL A 880 27.17 -4.32 27.07
N LYS A 881 28.41 -4.78 26.89
CA LYS A 881 28.89 -5.17 25.55
C LYS A 881 28.21 -6.44 25.07
N SER A 882 27.60 -6.39 23.89
CA SER A 882 26.96 -7.51 23.22
C SER A 882 27.26 -7.46 21.73
N GLN A 883 27.95 -8.48 21.21
CA GLN A 883 28.26 -8.64 19.78
C GLN A 883 28.84 -7.37 19.09
N GLY A 884 29.65 -6.60 19.82
CA GLY A 884 30.26 -5.36 19.31
C GLY A 884 29.46 -4.08 19.56
N TYR A 885 28.25 -4.18 20.09
CA TYR A 885 27.39 -3.06 20.47
C TYR A 885 27.39 -2.83 21.98
N ASP A 886 27.18 -1.58 22.38
CA ASP A 886 27.10 -1.13 23.77
C ASP A 886 25.61 -1.03 24.15
N TYR A 887 25.04 -2.13 24.67
CA TYR A 887 23.62 -2.28 24.97
C TYR A 887 23.21 -1.54 26.26
N ILE A 888 22.45 -0.45 26.11
CA ILE A 888 21.95 0.39 27.18
C ILE A 888 20.67 -0.21 27.73
N ALA A 889 20.75 -0.83 28.91
CA ALA A 889 19.60 -1.35 29.65
C ALA A 889 19.77 -1.13 31.16
N PRO A 890 19.35 0.03 31.69
CA PRO A 890 19.55 0.39 33.09
C PRO A 890 19.05 -0.65 34.09
N SER A 891 17.95 -1.33 33.79
CA SER A 891 17.33 -2.33 34.66
C SER A 891 17.95 -3.74 34.58
N LEU A 892 18.85 -3.98 33.63
CA LEU A 892 19.47 -5.28 33.37
C LEU A 892 21.00 -5.24 33.46
N HIS A 893 21.56 -4.12 33.94
CA HIS A 893 23.01 -4.02 34.12
C HIS A 893 23.49 -5.04 35.18
N PRO A 894 24.51 -5.89 34.88
CA PRO A 894 24.91 -7.02 35.74
C PRO A 894 25.24 -6.65 37.18
N ASP A 895 25.79 -5.45 37.37
CA ASP A 895 26.26 -4.97 38.67
C ASP A 895 25.16 -4.27 39.51
N ASN A 896 23.90 -4.22 39.04
CA ASN A 896 22.79 -3.57 39.73
C ASN A 896 23.05 -2.09 40.14
N VAL A 897 23.89 -1.37 39.40
CA VAL A 897 24.31 0.02 39.70
C VAL A 897 23.12 0.97 39.88
N PHE A 898 22.01 0.71 39.18
CA PHE A 898 20.80 1.53 39.25
C PHE A 898 19.91 1.27 40.47
N TYR A 899 20.34 0.39 41.38
CA TYR A 899 19.70 0.16 42.68
C TYR A 899 20.47 0.80 43.84
N ASP A 900 21.62 1.41 43.56
CA ASP A 900 22.50 2.08 44.53
C ASP A 900 22.94 3.46 44.02
N ALA A 901 22.43 4.51 44.67
CA ALA A 901 22.72 5.89 44.28
C ALA A 901 24.19 6.28 44.42
N GLU A 902 24.92 5.74 45.41
CA GLU A 902 26.34 6.03 45.56
C GLU A 902 27.15 5.36 44.44
N ALA A 903 26.79 4.12 44.11
CA ALA A 903 27.41 3.39 43.00
C ALA A 903 27.16 4.09 41.65
N LEU A 904 25.93 4.56 41.40
CA LEU A 904 25.63 5.30 40.17
C LEU A 904 26.37 6.64 40.11
N ASN A 905 26.41 7.39 41.21
CA ASN A 905 27.16 8.65 41.31
C ASN A 905 28.65 8.44 41.03
N ALA A 906 29.26 7.40 41.60
CA ALA A 906 30.65 7.04 41.34
C ALA A 906 30.86 6.68 39.86
N ARG A 907 29.97 5.85 39.29
CA ARG A 907 30.03 5.45 37.87
C ARG A 907 29.96 6.63 36.93
N ILE A 908 29.04 7.57 37.15
CA ILE A 908 28.91 8.79 36.34
C ILE A 908 30.19 9.62 36.41
N ARG A 909 30.70 9.87 37.62
CA ARG A 909 31.92 10.68 37.81
C ARG A 909 33.14 10.03 37.20
N ASP A 910 33.28 8.71 37.33
CA ASP A 910 34.44 8.00 36.79
C ASP A 910 34.40 7.97 35.27
N ALA A 911 33.23 7.73 34.67
CA ALA A 911 33.04 7.85 33.22
C ALA A 911 33.35 9.26 32.71
N MET A 912 32.99 10.31 33.46
CA MET A 912 33.30 11.70 33.10
C MET A 912 34.79 12.04 33.26
N LYS A 913 35.56 11.34 34.10
CA LYS A 913 37.02 11.57 34.24
C LYS A 913 37.83 10.90 33.14
N GLU A 914 37.29 9.88 32.48
CA GLU A 914 37.95 9.13 31.41
C GLU A 914 37.97 9.88 30.06
N VAL A 915 37.23 10.98 29.96
CA VAL A 915 37.12 11.86 28.79
C VAL A 915 37.91 13.14 29.03
#